data_AF-A0A6L9Y3D4-F1
#
_entry.id   AF-A0A6L9Y3D4-F1
#
_cell.length_a   1.000
_cell.length_b   1.000
_cell.length_c   1.000
_cell.angle_alpha   90.00
_cell.angle_beta   90.00
_cell.angle_gamma   90.00
#
_symmetry.space_group_name_H-M   'P 1'
#
loop_
_entity.id
_entity.type
_entity.pdbx_description
1 polymer ?
#
loop_
_entity_poly.entity_id
_entity_poly.type
_entity_poly.pdbx_seq_one_letter_code
_entity_poly.pdbx_strand_id
1 'polypeptide(L)'
;MTWAEITRPYPFPVAPYELETFESFSRRVLAENFEQERHKTVLTNAAAPFFPGMRRPRQWKELLLAKTGVARERFEGGPPAELRHHDGTTCQGCRTGTGDQWMCRECSHGEAIELQPHLERLVCLEHRIWIGSGTQLENQFVVENEFIDAEQAFQKLRRLGRADAATLWEIIHIVDPSLVDEAEHHLMPSRPFPKAMALWSHLADDAFQRKFFDPNSTYAEALGFLRSALAVLPWVDDEMCKRVWHYLRPTALAVREWLLSGGEFAIHWEHDFYISPSITAAWTRPMRPLEPFNRYLAASGVSEITPLNWREVVTHRSAGHSTKFVRQRPNGKLSGICMNGHRIHLYAYVKVGERSNFVCNCCIGRVAVAGDNDITSTHPYRATYFDETANPGVKATDLVAGSGRRINWRCPSGHPFPRQVSAQMRVEVACPKCEELRFEAEESSLAAGAPAAASEWHPTKNRCKPNQVYAKNTKELFWFQCENGHDYESTAYRRLGGLGCTQCPKKGRAESRKPLLYESRPDLKAEWDPELNDGLLFEEVRRTVNVVYKWRCRNGHISEKTPHKRVFKGCKRCRGRLRSGKSVADNYPLIVSEWDETRNPQTPSDHIDLKEKHWWRCKKASHIRFATIWTRRVTRGCPECPKEDRIAYGLEKGTF
;
A
#
# COMPACT_ATOMS: atom_id res chain seq x y z
N MET A 1 41.53 -45.35 52.43
CA MET A 1 40.84 -46.30 51.55
C MET A 1 41.26 -46.03 50.12
N THR A 2 41.48 -47.09 49.33
CA THR A 2 41.72 -46.99 47.89
C THR A 2 40.42 -46.75 47.14
N TRP A 3 40.48 -46.31 45.87
CA TRP A 3 39.29 -46.17 45.04
C TRP A 3 38.49 -47.47 44.95
N ALA A 4 39.18 -48.60 44.72
CA ALA A 4 38.57 -49.93 44.63
C ALA A 4 37.84 -50.37 45.91
N GLU A 5 38.36 -49.99 47.09
CA GLU A 5 37.70 -50.28 48.37
C GLU A 5 36.38 -49.50 48.52
N ILE A 6 36.36 -48.23 48.12
CA ILE A 6 35.19 -47.35 48.27
C ILE A 6 34.13 -47.68 47.20
N THR A 7 34.55 -48.07 45.99
CA THR A 7 33.67 -48.45 44.88
C THR A 7 33.31 -49.92 44.83
N ARG A 8 33.62 -50.69 45.89
CA ARG A 8 33.17 -52.08 46.00
C ARG A 8 31.66 -52.16 45.70
N PRO A 9 31.22 -53.05 44.80
CA PRO A 9 29.83 -53.12 44.40
C PRO A 9 28.89 -53.34 45.59
N TYR A 10 27.71 -52.73 45.51
CA TYR A 10 26.65 -52.99 46.47
C TYR A 10 26.18 -54.47 46.37
N PRO A 11 25.92 -55.15 47.49
CA PRO A 11 25.52 -56.56 47.49
C PRO A 11 24.15 -56.80 46.84
N PHE A 12 23.24 -55.82 46.93
CA PHE A 12 21.92 -55.89 46.31
C PHE A 12 21.88 -54.92 45.12
N PRO A 13 21.98 -55.45 43.88
CA PRO A 13 21.98 -54.61 42.69
C PRO A 13 20.59 -54.04 42.42
N VAL A 14 20.54 -52.75 42.07
CA VAL A 14 19.31 -52.07 41.64
C VAL A 14 19.52 -51.58 40.21
N ALA A 15 18.62 -51.95 39.31
CA ALA A 15 18.59 -51.43 37.94
C ALA A 15 17.77 -50.13 37.89
N PRO A 16 18.22 -49.11 37.13
CA PRO A 16 17.46 -47.89 36.93
C PRO A 16 16.31 -48.08 35.95
N TYR A 17 15.15 -47.52 36.25
CA TYR A 17 14.04 -47.48 35.29
C TYR A 17 14.31 -46.53 34.13
N GLU A 18 13.51 -46.67 33.07
CA GLU A 18 13.54 -45.74 31.94
C GLU A 18 13.12 -44.34 32.40
N LEU A 19 13.88 -43.32 32.01
CA LEU A 19 13.70 -41.92 32.40
C LEU A 19 13.79 -41.64 33.91
N GLU A 20 14.21 -42.60 34.75
CA GLU A 20 14.33 -42.36 36.19
C GLU A 20 15.33 -41.22 36.52
N THR A 21 15.00 -40.37 37.49
CA THR A 21 15.93 -39.37 37.99
C THR A 21 17.08 -40.03 38.75
N PHE A 22 18.25 -39.39 38.75
CA PHE A 22 19.38 -39.90 39.52
C PHE A 22 19.06 -39.91 41.02
N GLU A 23 18.31 -38.93 41.48
CA GLU A 23 17.86 -38.77 42.86
C GLU A 23 16.94 -39.93 43.29
N SER A 24 15.96 -40.30 42.46
CA SER A 24 15.10 -41.48 42.70
C SER A 24 15.91 -42.76 42.72
N PHE A 25 16.76 -42.98 41.71
CA PHE A 25 17.62 -44.16 41.63
C PHE A 25 18.54 -44.26 42.84
N SER A 26 19.16 -43.13 43.25
CA SER A 26 20.02 -43.07 44.42
C SER A 26 19.30 -43.45 45.69
N ARG A 27 18.05 -43.01 45.89
CA ARG A 27 17.27 -43.37 47.07
C ARG A 27 16.96 -44.86 47.09
N ARG A 28 16.57 -45.45 45.95
CA ARG A 28 16.29 -46.90 45.83
C ARG A 28 17.52 -47.75 46.09
N VAL A 29 18.67 -47.40 45.50
CA VAL A 29 19.94 -48.13 45.74
C VAL A 29 20.30 -48.12 47.22
N LEU A 30 20.18 -46.97 47.89
CA LEU A 30 20.47 -46.86 49.32
C LEU A 30 19.48 -47.68 50.15
N ALA A 31 18.18 -47.57 49.88
CA ALA A 31 17.14 -48.30 50.61
C ALA A 31 17.33 -49.82 50.49
N GLU A 32 17.55 -50.33 49.28
CA GLU A 32 17.76 -51.77 49.01
C GLU A 32 19.02 -52.31 49.69
N ASN A 33 20.03 -51.45 49.88
CA ASN A 33 21.29 -51.81 50.54
C ASN A 33 21.33 -51.43 52.02
N PHE A 34 20.19 -51.10 52.63
CA PHE A 34 20.05 -50.73 54.04
C PHE A 34 20.94 -49.53 54.45
N GLU A 35 21.19 -48.62 53.51
CA GLU A 35 22.02 -47.44 53.69
C GLU A 35 21.16 -46.22 54.06
N GLN A 36 21.68 -45.39 54.97
CA GLN A 36 21.03 -44.15 55.41
C GLN A 36 21.78 -42.92 54.86
N GLU A 37 21.18 -41.74 54.93
CA GLU A 37 21.80 -40.49 54.45
C GLU A 37 23.16 -40.19 55.11
N ARG A 38 23.34 -40.63 56.37
CA ARG A 38 24.63 -40.57 57.07
C ARG A 38 25.70 -41.41 56.37
N HIS A 39 25.36 -42.59 55.85
CA HIS A 39 26.30 -43.47 55.17
C HIS A 39 26.68 -42.90 53.80
N LYS A 40 25.71 -42.36 53.05
CA LYS A 40 25.97 -41.57 51.83
C LYS A 40 26.96 -40.43 52.10
N THR A 41 26.78 -39.71 53.21
CA THR A 41 27.71 -38.62 53.60
C THR A 41 29.11 -39.14 53.89
N VAL A 42 29.24 -40.23 54.65
CA VAL A 42 30.54 -40.87 54.96
C VAL A 42 31.24 -41.35 53.69
N LEU A 43 30.51 -42.03 52.81
CA LEU A 43 31.03 -42.53 51.53
C LEU A 43 31.46 -41.38 50.61
N THR A 44 30.67 -40.31 50.52
CA THR A 44 31.01 -39.11 49.74
C THR A 44 32.28 -38.44 50.29
N ASN A 45 32.45 -38.40 51.62
CA ASN A 45 33.66 -37.85 52.25
C ASN A 45 34.90 -38.71 51.96
N ALA A 46 34.75 -40.02 52.02
CA ALA A 46 35.82 -40.95 51.67
C ALA A 46 36.23 -40.84 50.19
N ALA A 47 35.27 -40.56 49.30
CA ALA A 47 35.52 -40.38 47.87
C ALA A 47 36.06 -38.99 47.49
N ALA A 48 35.88 -37.96 48.33
CA ALA A 48 36.25 -36.58 48.02
C ALA A 48 37.72 -36.39 47.56
N PRO A 49 38.74 -37.08 48.12
CA PRO A 49 40.13 -36.97 47.65
C PRO A 49 40.34 -37.39 46.19
N PHE A 50 39.48 -38.25 45.63
CA PHE A 50 39.55 -38.71 44.23
C PHE A 50 38.92 -37.72 43.24
N PHE A 51 38.22 -36.70 43.73
CA PHE A 51 37.50 -35.72 42.92
C PHE A 51 37.83 -34.27 43.35
N PRO A 52 39.10 -33.84 43.23
CA PRO A 52 39.52 -32.50 43.65
C PRO A 52 38.77 -31.41 42.89
N GLY A 53 38.23 -30.43 43.62
CA GLY A 53 37.47 -29.31 43.03
C GLY A 53 36.05 -29.67 42.55
N MET A 54 35.63 -30.94 42.65
CA MET A 54 34.27 -31.35 42.29
C MET A 54 33.28 -31.06 43.43
N ARG A 55 32.07 -30.60 43.09
CA ARG A 55 31.00 -30.39 44.07
C ARG A 55 30.45 -31.71 44.61
N ARG A 56 30.11 -31.75 45.89
CA ARG A 56 29.60 -32.95 46.59
C ARG A 56 28.49 -33.74 45.87
N PRO A 57 27.42 -33.12 45.34
CA PRO A 57 26.38 -33.88 44.62
C PRO A 57 26.93 -34.65 43.41
N ARG A 58 27.90 -34.06 42.71
CA ARG A 58 28.55 -34.70 41.57
C ARG A 58 29.52 -35.80 42.02
N GLN A 59 30.25 -35.58 43.12
CA GLN A 59 31.09 -36.63 43.73
C GLN A 59 30.25 -37.86 44.12
N TRP A 60 29.09 -37.64 44.74
CA TRP A 60 28.15 -38.70 45.08
C TRP A 60 27.67 -39.46 43.84
N LYS A 61 27.32 -38.73 42.77
CA LYS A 61 26.92 -39.32 41.49
C LYS A 61 28.00 -40.24 40.93
N GLU A 62 29.23 -39.75 40.80
CA GLU A 62 30.36 -40.54 40.31
C GLU A 62 30.63 -41.79 41.16
N LEU A 63 30.57 -41.63 42.49
CA LEU A 63 30.73 -42.74 43.41
C LEU A 63 29.64 -43.79 43.25
N LEU A 64 28.38 -43.38 43.23
CA LEU A 64 27.25 -44.30 43.16
C LEU A 64 27.22 -45.07 41.83
N LEU A 65 27.51 -44.39 40.71
CA LEU A 65 27.62 -45.04 39.40
C LEU A 65 28.74 -46.08 39.39
N ALA A 66 29.91 -45.77 39.97
CA ALA A 66 30.99 -46.75 40.09
C ALA A 66 30.61 -47.95 40.99
N LYS A 67 29.88 -47.73 42.08
CA LYS A 67 29.40 -48.80 42.97
C LYS A 67 28.31 -49.68 42.35
N THR A 68 27.52 -49.14 41.44
CA THR A 68 26.39 -49.86 40.81
C THR A 68 26.76 -50.43 39.44
N GLY A 69 27.85 -49.96 38.82
CA GLY A 69 28.21 -50.30 37.45
C GLY A 69 27.29 -49.67 36.40
N VAL A 70 26.40 -48.76 36.80
CA VAL A 70 25.48 -48.09 35.88
C VAL A 70 26.24 -47.04 35.06
N ALA A 71 26.04 -47.08 33.74
CA ALA A 71 26.65 -46.15 32.80
C ALA A 71 26.22 -44.71 33.09
N ARG A 72 27.16 -43.76 33.06
CA ARG A 72 26.91 -42.34 33.35
C ARG A 72 25.91 -41.73 32.38
N GLU A 73 25.95 -42.17 31.12
CA GLU A 73 25.10 -41.76 30.02
C GLU A 73 23.60 -41.99 30.30
N ARG A 74 23.28 -42.88 31.26
CA ARG A 74 21.92 -43.11 31.72
C ARG A 74 21.30 -41.88 32.40
N PHE A 75 22.12 -41.06 33.05
CA PHE A 75 21.69 -39.89 33.82
C PHE A 75 22.35 -38.58 33.39
N GLU A 76 23.24 -38.62 32.39
CA GLU A 76 23.92 -37.47 31.79
C GLU A 76 23.84 -37.56 30.28
N GLY A 77 23.37 -36.51 29.60
CA GLY A 77 23.28 -36.51 28.13
C GLY A 77 22.00 -35.95 27.54
N GLY A 78 20.92 -35.84 28.32
CA GLY A 78 19.84 -34.89 28.01
C GLY A 78 18.49 -35.23 28.65
N PRO A 79 17.59 -34.23 28.83
CA PRO A 79 16.15 -34.49 28.83
C PRO A 79 15.80 -35.30 27.57
N PRO A 80 14.65 -36.00 27.55
CA PRO A 80 14.17 -36.66 26.34
C PRO A 80 14.37 -35.71 25.16
N ALA A 81 14.89 -36.24 24.05
CA ALA A 81 15.19 -35.45 22.84
C ALA A 81 14.01 -34.56 22.43
N GLU A 82 12.80 -34.92 22.85
CA GLU A 82 11.55 -34.27 22.55
C GLU A 82 11.24 -32.98 23.33
N LEU A 83 11.97 -32.64 24.40
CA LEU A 83 11.87 -31.32 25.07
C LEU A 83 12.87 -30.31 24.50
N ARG A 84 13.26 -30.53 23.25
CA ARG A 84 14.21 -29.70 22.50
C ARG A 84 13.60 -29.38 21.14
N HIS A 85 14.07 -28.31 20.54
CA HIS A 85 13.83 -28.03 19.13
C HIS A 85 14.51 -29.10 18.28
N HIS A 86 14.11 -29.19 17.00
CA HIS A 86 14.69 -30.13 16.03
C HIS A 86 16.21 -29.95 15.84
N ASP A 87 16.75 -28.75 16.08
CA ASP A 87 18.18 -28.45 16.03
C ASP A 87 18.95 -28.80 17.33
N GLY A 88 18.27 -29.41 18.31
CA GLY A 88 18.83 -29.79 19.61
C GLY A 88 18.89 -28.67 20.65
N THR A 89 18.57 -27.43 20.28
CA THR A 89 18.48 -26.30 21.21
C THR A 89 17.21 -26.41 22.08
N THR A 90 17.09 -25.59 23.12
CA THR A 90 15.93 -25.63 24.03
C THR A 90 15.51 -24.21 24.42
N CYS A 91 14.21 -23.98 24.55
CA CYS A 91 13.64 -22.75 25.06
C CYS A 91 12.60 -23.03 26.17
N GLN A 92 12.07 -21.98 26.80
CA GLN A 92 11.04 -22.14 27.83
C GLN A 92 9.75 -22.80 27.27
N GLY A 93 9.44 -22.58 25.99
CA GLY A 93 8.33 -23.22 25.29
C GLY A 93 8.43 -24.74 25.28
N CYS A 94 9.64 -25.27 25.09
CA CYS A 94 9.89 -26.72 25.06
C CYS A 94 9.56 -27.44 26.38
N ARG A 95 9.40 -26.72 27.49
CA ARG A 95 9.07 -27.27 28.82
C ARG A 95 7.70 -26.82 29.32
N THR A 96 6.91 -26.14 28.50
CA THR A 96 5.60 -25.63 28.90
C THR A 96 4.67 -26.79 29.27
N GLY A 97 4.04 -26.73 30.45
CA GLY A 97 3.17 -27.80 30.93
C GLY A 97 3.91 -29.08 31.34
N THR A 98 5.25 -29.03 31.42
CA THR A 98 6.07 -30.13 31.93
C THR A 98 6.64 -29.78 33.30
N GLY A 99 6.58 -30.73 34.22
CA GLY A 99 7.02 -30.64 35.59
C GLY A 99 7.45 -32.01 36.10
N ASP A 100 7.46 -32.18 37.41
CA ASP A 100 7.83 -33.43 38.05
C ASP A 100 6.92 -34.57 37.58
N GLN A 101 7.49 -35.74 37.35
CA GLN A 101 6.76 -36.91 36.85
C GLN A 101 7.07 -38.12 37.68
N TRP A 102 6.09 -39.00 37.80
CA TRP A 102 6.21 -40.23 38.56
C TRP A 102 5.78 -41.41 37.70
N MET A 103 6.47 -42.53 37.91
CA MET A 103 6.11 -43.79 37.28
C MET A 103 4.71 -44.23 37.72
N CYS A 104 4.04 -45.00 36.86
CA CYS A 104 2.76 -45.61 37.20
C CYS A 104 2.86 -46.42 38.49
N ARG A 105 1.93 -46.20 39.42
CA ARG A 105 1.90 -46.84 40.75
C ARG A 105 1.87 -48.36 40.69
N GLU A 106 1.30 -48.95 39.64
CA GLU A 106 1.25 -50.40 39.48
C GLU A 106 2.57 -50.92 38.91
N CYS A 107 3.15 -50.23 37.91
CA CYS A 107 4.47 -50.58 37.38
C CYS A 107 5.57 -50.44 38.44
N SER A 108 5.44 -49.48 39.37
CA SER A 108 6.41 -49.23 40.43
C SER A 108 6.14 -50.04 41.69
N HIS A 109 5.09 -50.88 41.70
CA HIS A 109 4.66 -51.64 42.88
C HIS A 109 4.44 -50.75 44.12
N GLY A 110 3.90 -49.55 43.92
CA GLY A 110 3.61 -48.58 44.97
C GLY A 110 4.80 -47.71 45.41
N GLU A 111 5.98 -47.88 44.81
CA GLU A 111 7.11 -46.99 45.07
C GLU A 111 6.97 -45.66 44.30
N ALA A 112 7.30 -44.55 44.96
CA ALA A 112 7.30 -43.22 44.34
C ALA A 112 8.55 -43.02 43.47
N ILE A 113 8.60 -43.62 42.28
CA ILE A 113 9.73 -43.51 41.35
C ILE A 113 9.60 -42.22 40.54
N GLU A 114 10.55 -41.31 40.72
CA GLU A 114 10.55 -40.01 40.04
C GLU A 114 11.23 -40.13 38.68
N LEU A 115 10.62 -39.54 37.66
CA LEU A 115 11.05 -39.56 36.28
C LEU A 115 11.48 -38.15 35.84
N GLN A 116 12.46 -38.08 34.95
CA GLN A 116 12.86 -36.86 34.27
C GLN A 116 11.69 -36.29 33.46
N PRO A 117 11.52 -34.97 33.35
CA PRO A 117 10.44 -34.38 32.55
C PRO A 117 10.44 -34.90 31.11
N HIS A 118 9.28 -35.35 30.64
CA HIS A 118 9.04 -35.99 29.35
C HIS A 118 7.57 -35.89 28.93
N LEU A 119 7.30 -36.16 27.66
CA LEU A 119 5.95 -36.21 27.10
C LEU A 119 5.57 -37.63 26.64
N GLU A 120 6.42 -38.61 26.89
CA GLU A 120 6.10 -40.03 26.70
C GLU A 120 5.10 -40.49 27.76
N ARG A 121 4.20 -41.42 27.39
CA ARG A 121 3.38 -42.18 28.35
C ARG A 121 2.62 -41.30 29.32
N LEU A 122 1.88 -40.29 28.86
CA LEU A 122 1.02 -39.50 29.77
C LEU A 122 -0.11 -40.37 30.37
N VAL A 123 -0.37 -41.50 29.71
CA VAL A 123 -1.16 -42.62 30.21
C VAL A 123 -0.28 -43.88 30.20
N CYS A 124 -0.22 -44.59 31.32
CA CYS A 124 0.31 -45.95 31.35
C CYS A 124 -0.64 -46.87 30.59
N LEU A 125 -0.27 -47.32 29.40
CA LEU A 125 -1.13 -48.16 28.55
C LEU A 125 -1.37 -49.55 29.12
N GLU A 126 -0.41 -50.10 29.86
CA GLU A 126 -0.48 -51.42 30.48
C GLU A 126 -1.52 -51.48 31.60
N HIS A 127 -1.46 -50.50 32.51
CA HIS A 127 -2.33 -50.43 33.68
C HIS A 127 -3.52 -49.48 33.52
N ARG A 128 -3.58 -48.77 32.38
CA ARG A 128 -4.59 -47.77 32.05
C ARG A 128 -4.69 -46.69 33.13
N ILE A 129 -3.57 -46.12 33.52
CA ILE A 129 -3.49 -45.12 34.58
C ILE A 129 -2.97 -43.80 34.05
N TRP A 130 -3.63 -42.69 34.42
CA TRP A 130 -3.13 -41.35 34.14
C TRP A 130 -1.86 -41.07 34.95
N ILE A 131 -0.78 -40.72 34.26
CA ILE A 131 0.52 -40.36 34.84
C ILE A 131 1.07 -39.06 34.24
N GLY A 132 0.17 -38.22 33.72
CA GLY A 132 0.53 -36.94 33.12
C GLY A 132 1.37 -36.06 34.06
N SER A 133 2.13 -35.13 33.48
CA SER A 133 3.03 -34.23 34.23
C SER A 133 2.39 -33.69 35.51
N GLY A 134 3.14 -33.71 36.61
CA GLY A 134 2.71 -33.24 37.93
C GLY A 134 1.80 -34.19 38.70
N THR A 135 1.39 -35.33 38.12
CA THR A 135 0.50 -36.28 38.79
C THR A 135 1.29 -37.17 39.75
N GLN A 136 1.23 -36.85 41.04
CA GLN A 136 1.79 -37.68 42.12
C GLN A 136 1.08 -39.03 42.24
N LEU A 137 1.74 -40.01 42.86
CA LEU A 137 1.34 -41.41 42.93
C LEU A 137 -0.09 -41.62 43.48
N GLU A 138 -0.45 -40.86 44.51
CA GLU A 138 -1.77 -40.85 45.17
C GLU A 138 -2.87 -40.22 44.31
N ASN A 139 -2.50 -39.36 43.35
CA ASN A 139 -3.42 -38.66 42.45
C ASN A 139 -3.57 -39.38 41.11
N GLN A 140 -2.84 -40.49 40.89
CA GLN A 140 -2.99 -41.32 39.71
C GLN A 140 -4.32 -42.10 39.76
N PHE A 141 -5.01 -42.18 38.63
CA PHE A 141 -6.32 -42.81 38.53
C PHE A 141 -6.45 -43.64 37.25
N VAL A 142 -7.32 -44.65 37.29
CA VAL A 142 -7.63 -45.50 36.13
C VAL A 142 -8.42 -44.70 35.10
N VAL A 143 -8.06 -44.84 33.82
CA VAL A 143 -8.65 -44.08 32.72
C VAL A 143 -9.49 -44.93 31.78
N GLU A 144 -10.46 -44.26 31.17
CA GLU A 144 -11.32 -44.80 30.12
C GLU A 144 -10.59 -44.94 28.77
N ASN A 145 -11.21 -45.63 27.81
CA ASN A 145 -10.61 -45.89 26.49
C ASN A 145 -10.22 -44.61 25.73
N GLU A 146 -10.98 -43.52 25.90
CA GLU A 146 -10.69 -42.25 25.22
C GLU A 146 -9.31 -41.68 25.57
N PHE A 147 -8.80 -41.93 26.78
CA PHE A 147 -7.46 -41.52 27.19
C PHE A 147 -6.37 -42.37 26.53
N ILE A 148 -6.65 -43.66 26.34
CA ILE A 148 -5.75 -44.60 25.66
C ILE A 148 -5.62 -44.18 24.18
N ASP A 149 -6.74 -43.93 23.52
CA ASP A 149 -6.77 -43.48 22.13
C ASP A 149 -6.06 -42.13 21.98
N ALA A 150 -6.28 -41.21 22.92
CA ALA A 150 -5.64 -39.90 22.96
C ALA A 150 -4.12 -39.99 23.15
N GLU A 151 -3.65 -40.84 24.06
CA GLU A 151 -2.22 -41.07 24.28
C GLU A 151 -1.56 -41.65 23.03
N GLN A 152 -2.18 -42.65 22.39
CA GLN A 152 -1.65 -43.22 21.15
C GLN A 152 -1.60 -42.19 20.02
N ALA A 153 -2.65 -41.36 19.88
CA ALA A 153 -2.69 -40.27 18.91
C ALA A 153 -1.60 -39.22 19.20
N PHE A 154 -1.42 -38.84 20.46
CA PHE A 154 -0.37 -37.92 20.89
C PHE A 154 1.02 -38.44 20.52
N GLN A 155 1.34 -39.67 20.91
CA GLN A 155 2.65 -40.26 20.58
C GLN A 155 2.87 -40.43 19.07
N LYS A 156 1.82 -40.69 18.29
CA LYS A 156 1.89 -40.67 16.83
C LYS A 156 2.23 -39.26 16.30
N LEU A 157 1.52 -38.23 16.75
CA LEU A 157 1.73 -36.84 16.30
C LEU A 157 3.13 -36.34 16.66
N ARG A 158 3.63 -36.70 17.84
CA ARG A 158 5.00 -36.37 18.28
C ARG A 158 6.07 -37.02 17.42
N ARG A 159 5.95 -38.32 17.13
CA ARG A 159 6.88 -39.01 16.21
C ARG A 159 6.91 -38.40 14.81
N LEU A 160 5.80 -37.79 14.37
CA LEU A 160 5.72 -37.06 13.11
C LEU A 160 6.20 -35.60 13.20
N GLY A 161 6.65 -35.14 14.37
CA GLY A 161 7.06 -33.74 14.61
C GLY A 161 5.90 -32.74 14.59
N ARG A 162 4.66 -33.20 14.78
CA ARG A 162 3.42 -32.39 14.71
C ARG A 162 2.86 -32.00 16.07
N ALA A 163 3.50 -32.40 17.16
CA ALA A 163 3.12 -32.03 18.51
C ALA A 163 4.36 -32.00 19.43
N ASP A 164 4.37 -31.03 20.33
CA ASP A 164 5.35 -30.85 21.40
C ASP A 164 4.66 -30.32 22.67
N ALA A 165 5.44 -29.97 23.69
CA ALA A 165 4.93 -29.50 24.98
C ALA A 165 4.08 -28.23 24.85
N ALA A 166 4.57 -27.25 24.10
CA ALA A 166 3.89 -25.98 23.86
C ALA A 166 2.59 -26.20 23.08
N THR A 167 2.64 -27.03 22.04
CA THR A 167 1.49 -27.44 21.24
C THR A 167 0.40 -28.06 22.13
N LEU A 168 0.76 -29.07 22.92
CA LEU A 168 -0.16 -29.75 23.83
C LEU A 168 -0.86 -28.77 24.77
N TRP A 169 -0.09 -27.85 25.35
CA TRP A 169 -0.59 -26.84 26.27
C TRP A 169 -1.59 -25.88 25.60
N GLU A 170 -1.27 -25.38 24.40
CA GLU A 170 -2.17 -24.48 23.66
C GLU A 170 -3.49 -25.19 23.30
N ILE A 171 -3.46 -26.45 22.88
CA ILE A 171 -4.68 -27.18 22.54
C ILE A 171 -5.55 -27.43 23.77
N ILE A 172 -4.93 -27.77 24.90
CA ILE A 172 -5.63 -27.92 26.19
C ILE A 172 -6.38 -26.63 26.53
N HIS A 173 -5.79 -25.46 26.33
CA HIS A 173 -6.44 -24.17 26.60
C HIS A 173 -7.52 -23.81 25.58
N ILE A 174 -7.33 -24.19 24.31
CA ILE A 174 -8.38 -24.05 23.30
C ILE A 174 -9.62 -24.84 23.73
N VAL A 175 -9.41 -26.09 24.19
CA VAL A 175 -10.48 -26.98 24.66
C VAL A 175 -11.10 -26.51 25.97
N ASP A 176 -10.29 -26.04 26.91
CA ASP A 176 -10.72 -25.54 28.21
C ASP A 176 -10.11 -24.15 28.50
N PRO A 177 -10.78 -23.07 28.06
CA PRO A 177 -10.29 -21.71 28.27
C PRO A 177 -10.44 -21.23 29.73
N SER A 178 -11.06 -22.03 30.61
CA SER A 178 -11.20 -21.70 32.02
C SER A 178 -9.94 -21.97 32.84
N LEU A 179 -9.00 -22.72 32.28
CA LEU A 179 -7.71 -23.00 32.90
C LEU A 179 -6.94 -21.67 33.07
N VAL A 180 -6.78 -21.26 34.33
CA VAL A 180 -6.11 -20.02 34.70
C VAL A 180 -4.59 -20.21 34.71
N ASP A 181 -3.91 -19.19 34.24
CA ASP A 181 -2.48 -19.09 34.04
C ASP A 181 -1.78 -18.55 35.31
N GLU A 182 -1.52 -19.46 36.25
CA GLU A 182 -0.85 -19.15 37.52
C GLU A 182 0.48 -19.90 37.61
N ALA A 183 1.51 -19.29 37.04
CA ALA A 183 2.92 -19.27 37.45
C ALA A 183 3.71 -20.58 37.70
N GLU A 184 3.11 -21.77 37.78
CA GLU A 184 3.77 -23.06 38.03
C GLU A 184 3.03 -24.19 37.29
N HIS A 185 3.05 -24.18 35.95
CA HIS A 185 2.44 -25.21 35.09
C HIS A 185 3.22 -26.54 35.11
N HIS A 186 3.32 -27.16 36.28
CA HIS A 186 3.91 -28.49 36.46
C HIS A 186 2.85 -29.60 36.37
N LEU A 187 1.59 -29.28 36.68
CA LEU A 187 0.46 -30.21 36.63
C LEU A 187 -0.32 -30.06 35.32
N MET A 188 -0.34 -31.14 34.54
CA MET A 188 -1.10 -31.22 33.31
C MET A 188 -2.56 -31.62 33.59
N PRO A 189 -3.55 -30.84 33.12
CA PRO A 189 -4.95 -31.16 33.33
C PRO A 189 -5.34 -32.39 32.51
N SER A 190 -5.86 -33.42 33.19
CA SER A 190 -6.23 -34.68 32.55
C SER A 190 -7.54 -34.61 31.76
N ARG A 191 -8.55 -33.93 32.30
CA ARG A 191 -9.90 -33.86 31.71
C ARG A 191 -9.96 -33.38 30.25
N PRO A 192 -9.25 -32.31 29.83
CA PRO A 192 -9.30 -31.87 28.43
C PRO A 192 -8.48 -32.74 27.48
N PHE A 193 -7.59 -33.62 27.99
CA PHE A 193 -6.62 -34.33 27.17
C PHE A 193 -7.23 -35.17 26.03
N PRO A 194 -8.28 -36.00 26.24
CA PRO A 194 -8.88 -36.76 25.15
C PRO A 194 -9.46 -35.87 24.03
N LYS A 195 -10.20 -34.82 24.43
CA LYS A 195 -10.78 -33.85 23.50
C LYS A 195 -9.69 -33.07 22.75
N ALA A 196 -8.62 -32.68 23.45
CA ALA A 196 -7.47 -32.00 22.86
C ALA A 196 -6.81 -32.86 21.76
N MET A 197 -6.57 -34.14 22.02
CA MET A 197 -5.94 -35.02 21.03
C MET A 197 -6.86 -35.35 19.86
N ALA A 198 -8.17 -35.46 20.09
CA ALA A 198 -9.14 -35.59 19.01
C ALA A 198 -9.13 -34.34 18.10
N LEU A 199 -9.22 -33.14 18.67
CA LEU A 199 -9.13 -31.88 17.92
C LEU A 199 -7.82 -31.77 17.14
N TRP A 200 -6.69 -32.02 17.80
CA TRP A 200 -5.39 -31.87 17.18
C TRP A 200 -5.16 -32.88 16.06
N SER A 201 -5.65 -34.11 16.19
CA SER A 201 -5.57 -35.10 15.13
C SER A 201 -6.27 -34.64 13.85
N HIS A 202 -7.39 -33.91 13.96
CA HIS A 202 -8.07 -33.30 12.81
C HIS A 202 -7.29 -32.12 12.23
N LEU A 203 -6.78 -31.23 13.07
CA LEU A 203 -6.04 -30.06 12.60
C LEU A 203 -4.70 -30.44 11.96
N ALA A 204 -4.00 -31.42 12.55
CA ALA A 204 -2.72 -31.89 12.09
C ALA A 204 -2.79 -32.76 10.82
N ASP A 205 -3.98 -33.10 10.32
CA ASP A 205 -4.15 -33.88 9.09
C ASP A 205 -3.71 -33.08 7.84
N ASP A 206 -3.03 -33.75 6.90
CA ASP A 206 -2.47 -33.06 5.72
C ASP A 206 -3.56 -32.55 4.77
N ALA A 207 -4.71 -33.24 4.68
CA ALA A 207 -5.83 -32.80 3.84
C ALA A 207 -6.54 -31.60 4.46
N PHE A 208 -6.70 -31.58 5.79
CA PHE A 208 -7.16 -30.39 6.51
C PHE A 208 -6.24 -29.19 6.26
N GLN A 209 -4.95 -29.34 6.54
CA GLN A 209 -3.98 -28.25 6.42
C GLN A 209 -3.93 -27.69 4.98
N ARG A 210 -3.91 -28.57 3.97
CA ARG A 210 -3.90 -28.18 2.56
C ARG A 210 -5.11 -27.33 2.17
N LYS A 211 -6.29 -27.64 2.71
CA LYS A 211 -7.53 -26.95 2.39
C LYS A 211 -7.75 -25.68 3.22
N PHE A 212 -7.39 -25.71 4.50
CA PHE A 212 -7.52 -24.54 5.38
C PHE A 212 -6.57 -23.41 4.99
N PHE A 213 -5.31 -23.73 4.70
CA PHE A 213 -4.29 -22.75 4.33
C PHE A 213 -4.16 -22.54 2.81
N ASP A 214 -5.14 -23.00 2.01
CA ASP A 214 -5.11 -22.80 0.56
C ASP A 214 -5.13 -21.30 0.21
N PRO A 215 -4.08 -20.77 -0.45
CA PRO A 215 -4.00 -19.35 -0.77
C PRO A 215 -5.03 -18.87 -1.80
N ASN A 216 -5.75 -19.79 -2.44
CA ASN A 216 -6.83 -19.47 -3.37
C ASN A 216 -8.19 -19.33 -2.69
N SER A 217 -8.32 -19.74 -1.43
CA SER A 217 -9.55 -19.60 -0.64
C SER A 217 -9.58 -18.24 0.05
N THR A 218 -10.77 -17.64 0.12
CA THR A 218 -11.00 -16.48 0.99
C THR A 218 -10.99 -16.90 2.46
N TYR A 219 -10.71 -15.97 3.37
CA TYR A 219 -10.75 -16.26 4.80
C TYR A 219 -12.16 -16.63 5.29
N ALA A 220 -13.21 -16.14 4.64
CA ALA A 220 -14.59 -16.54 4.91
C ALA A 220 -14.84 -18.02 4.54
N GLU A 221 -14.33 -18.46 3.37
CA GLU A 221 -14.39 -19.86 2.96
C GLU A 221 -13.55 -20.75 3.87
N ALA A 222 -12.35 -20.31 4.27
CA ALA A 222 -11.49 -21.05 5.20
C ALA A 222 -12.13 -21.24 6.57
N LEU A 223 -12.79 -20.20 7.13
CA LEU A 223 -13.54 -20.32 8.39
C LEU A 223 -14.78 -21.22 8.23
N GLY A 224 -15.50 -21.13 7.11
CA GLY A 224 -16.60 -22.05 6.79
C GLY A 224 -16.15 -23.50 6.69
N PHE A 225 -14.99 -23.73 6.09
CA PHE A 225 -14.34 -25.05 6.05
C PHE A 225 -13.94 -25.53 7.45
N LEU A 226 -13.31 -24.68 8.27
CA LEU A 226 -12.95 -25.03 9.65
C LEU A 226 -14.16 -25.52 10.45
N ARG A 227 -15.27 -24.77 10.42
CA ARG A 227 -16.53 -25.16 11.08
C ARG A 227 -17.03 -26.51 10.59
N SER A 228 -17.02 -26.73 9.27
CA SER A 228 -17.47 -27.99 8.68
C SER A 228 -16.55 -29.16 9.02
N ALA A 229 -15.23 -28.93 9.04
CA ALA A 229 -14.23 -29.93 9.34
C ALA A 229 -14.28 -30.38 10.81
N LEU A 230 -14.57 -29.46 11.73
CA LEU A 230 -14.66 -29.75 13.15
C LEU A 230 -16.06 -30.21 13.61
N ALA A 231 -17.10 -30.08 12.78
CA ALA A 231 -18.45 -30.54 13.10
C ALA A 231 -18.56 -32.06 13.36
N VAL A 232 -17.55 -32.84 12.95
CA VAL A 232 -17.43 -34.28 13.28
C VAL A 232 -17.19 -34.52 14.77
N LEU A 233 -16.73 -33.52 15.52
CA LEU A 233 -16.55 -33.57 16.96
C LEU A 233 -17.78 -32.97 17.65
N PRO A 234 -18.63 -33.77 18.31
CA PRO A 234 -19.97 -33.33 18.75
C PRO A 234 -19.96 -32.27 19.86
N TRP A 235 -18.81 -32.08 20.52
CA TRP A 235 -18.61 -31.11 21.59
C TRP A 235 -17.97 -29.80 21.11
N VAL A 236 -17.65 -29.68 19.82
CA VAL A 236 -17.12 -28.44 19.24
C VAL A 236 -18.29 -27.53 18.87
N ASP A 237 -18.29 -26.33 19.45
CA ASP A 237 -19.21 -25.25 19.11
C ASP A 237 -18.52 -24.16 18.25
N ASP A 238 -19.29 -23.14 17.85
CA ASP A 238 -18.77 -22.02 17.06
C ASP A 238 -17.68 -21.25 17.80
N GLU A 239 -17.77 -21.16 19.13
CA GLU A 239 -16.81 -20.41 19.94
C GLU A 239 -15.46 -21.13 20.02
N MET A 240 -15.48 -22.46 20.13
CA MET A 240 -14.31 -23.32 19.97
C MET A 240 -13.69 -23.14 18.58
N CYS A 241 -14.51 -23.11 17.52
CA CYS A 241 -14.01 -22.85 16.17
C CYS A 241 -13.31 -21.49 16.07
N LYS A 242 -13.83 -20.45 16.73
CA LYS A 242 -13.17 -19.14 16.78
C LYS A 242 -11.84 -19.20 17.53
N ARG A 243 -11.76 -19.88 18.68
CA ARG A 243 -10.49 -20.07 19.41
C ARG A 243 -9.43 -20.76 18.53
N VAL A 244 -9.80 -21.82 17.83
CA VAL A 244 -8.93 -22.48 16.84
C VAL A 244 -8.54 -21.52 15.72
N TRP A 245 -9.50 -20.77 15.16
CA TRP A 245 -9.26 -19.76 14.13
C TRP A 245 -8.23 -18.71 14.58
N HIS A 246 -8.34 -18.21 15.81
CA HIS A 246 -7.38 -17.26 16.38
C HIS A 246 -6.00 -17.89 16.58
N TYR A 247 -5.94 -19.14 17.06
CA TYR A 247 -4.69 -19.88 17.21
C TYR A 247 -3.96 -20.13 15.87
N LEU A 248 -4.68 -20.41 14.79
CA LEU A 248 -4.08 -20.66 13.47
C LEU A 248 -3.64 -19.38 12.74
N ARG A 249 -4.00 -18.20 13.27
CA ARG A 249 -3.74 -16.90 12.64
C ARG A 249 -2.26 -16.59 12.39
N PRO A 250 -1.32 -16.84 13.33
CA PRO A 250 0.10 -16.62 13.08
C PRO A 250 0.65 -17.42 11.92
N THR A 251 0.25 -18.69 11.83
CA THR A 251 0.66 -19.57 10.74
C THR A 251 0.03 -19.12 9.41
N ALA A 252 -1.24 -18.67 9.41
CA ALA A 252 -1.85 -18.09 8.22
C ALA A 252 -1.10 -16.82 7.74
N LEU A 253 -0.63 -15.98 8.67
CA LEU A 253 0.21 -14.83 8.34
C LEU A 253 1.55 -15.26 7.75
N ALA A 254 2.19 -16.29 8.32
CA ALA A 254 3.44 -16.83 7.81
C ALA A 254 3.31 -17.38 6.38
N VAL A 255 2.23 -18.10 6.09
CA VAL A 255 1.91 -18.57 4.72
C VAL A 255 1.78 -17.38 3.77
N ARG A 256 1.02 -16.34 4.16
CA ARG A 256 0.87 -15.13 3.35
C ARG A 256 2.22 -14.45 3.05
N GLU A 257 3.02 -14.19 4.08
CA GLU A 257 4.29 -13.49 3.91
C GLU A 257 5.30 -14.29 3.08
N TRP A 258 5.32 -15.62 3.25
CA TRP A 258 6.11 -16.52 2.42
C TRP A 258 5.72 -16.42 0.94
N LEU A 259 4.43 -16.46 0.62
CA LEU A 259 3.93 -16.34 -0.75
C LEU A 259 4.27 -15.00 -1.40
N LEU A 260 4.26 -13.91 -0.62
CA LEU A 260 4.62 -12.56 -1.09
C LEU A 260 6.13 -12.39 -1.29
N SER A 261 6.95 -12.98 -0.41
CA SER A 261 8.41 -12.87 -0.49
C SER A 261 9.04 -13.81 -1.52
N GLY A 262 8.41 -14.96 -1.78
CA GLY A 262 8.87 -15.97 -2.73
C GLY A 262 10.12 -16.76 -2.28
N GLY A 263 10.49 -16.68 -1.00
CA GLY A 263 11.61 -17.43 -0.41
C GLY A 263 11.22 -18.85 0.02
N GLU A 264 11.98 -19.42 0.95
CA GLU A 264 11.62 -20.67 1.64
C GLU A 264 10.58 -20.40 2.74
N PHE A 265 9.63 -21.32 2.93
CA PHE A 265 8.64 -21.19 3.98
C PHE A 265 9.29 -21.37 5.34
N ALA A 266 9.05 -20.43 6.24
CA ALA A 266 9.48 -20.49 7.63
C ALA A 266 8.37 -19.97 8.53
N ILE A 267 8.11 -20.69 9.62
CA ILE A 267 7.26 -20.19 10.71
C ILE A 267 7.92 -18.99 11.38
N HIS A 268 7.10 -18.09 11.91
CA HIS A 268 7.59 -16.85 12.51
C HIS A 268 7.96 -17.00 13.98
N TRP A 269 7.30 -17.92 14.68
CA TRP A 269 7.51 -18.17 16.10
C TRP A 269 7.82 -19.63 16.38
N GLU A 270 8.71 -19.84 17.35
CA GLU A 270 8.99 -21.17 17.90
C GLU A 270 7.68 -21.75 18.47
N HIS A 271 7.33 -22.97 18.05
CA HIS A 271 6.11 -23.70 18.43
C HIS A 271 4.78 -23.20 17.83
N ASP A 272 4.84 -22.47 16.72
CA ASP A 272 3.66 -22.23 15.88
C ASP A 272 3.05 -23.52 15.33
N PHE A 273 1.79 -23.44 14.91
CA PHE A 273 1.12 -24.55 14.24
C PHE A 273 1.97 -25.05 13.06
N TYR A 274 2.36 -26.31 13.12
CA TYR A 274 3.23 -26.95 12.15
C TYR A 274 2.50 -27.18 10.82
N ILE A 275 3.09 -26.70 9.72
CA ILE A 275 2.68 -27.06 8.36
C ILE A 275 3.70 -28.02 7.75
N SER A 276 3.22 -29.14 7.24
CA SER A 276 4.04 -30.12 6.54
C SER A 276 4.75 -29.51 5.31
N PRO A 277 6.08 -29.67 5.14
CA PRO A 277 6.80 -29.20 3.95
C PRO A 277 6.23 -29.71 2.62
N SER A 278 5.60 -30.90 2.63
CA SER A 278 4.94 -31.47 1.45
C SER A 278 3.69 -30.67 1.01
N ILE A 279 3.07 -29.94 1.92
CA ILE A 279 1.91 -29.09 1.65
C ILE A 279 2.37 -27.78 1.02
N THR A 280 3.39 -27.14 1.60
CA THR A 280 3.94 -25.89 1.05
C THR A 280 4.57 -26.10 -0.33
N ALA A 281 5.20 -27.26 -0.57
CA ALA A 281 5.72 -27.64 -1.89
C ALA A 281 4.64 -27.75 -2.97
N ALA A 282 3.39 -28.04 -2.60
CA ALA A 282 2.29 -28.20 -3.53
C ALA A 282 1.58 -26.88 -3.89
N TRP A 283 1.83 -25.80 -3.14
CA TRP A 283 1.26 -24.50 -3.44
C TRP A 283 2.13 -23.77 -4.47
N THR A 284 1.62 -23.64 -5.69
CA THR A 284 2.19 -22.75 -6.70
C THR A 284 1.96 -21.29 -6.30
N ARG A 285 2.95 -20.40 -6.54
CA ARG A 285 2.79 -18.95 -6.33
C ARG A 285 1.47 -18.47 -6.98
N PRO A 286 0.61 -17.75 -6.24
CA PRO A 286 -0.75 -17.47 -6.68
C PRO A 286 -0.77 -16.64 -7.97
N MET A 287 -1.67 -16.98 -8.91
CA MET A 287 -1.94 -16.19 -10.11
C MET A 287 -2.86 -14.97 -9.85
N ARG A 288 -3.25 -14.72 -8.59
CA ARG A 288 -4.15 -13.63 -8.17
C ARG A 288 -3.57 -12.85 -6.98
N PRO A 289 -3.94 -11.57 -6.79
CA PRO A 289 -3.63 -10.84 -5.56
C PRO A 289 -4.20 -11.56 -4.33
N LEU A 290 -3.39 -11.76 -3.30
CA LEU A 290 -3.83 -12.38 -2.04
C LEU A 290 -4.81 -11.48 -1.29
N GLU A 291 -5.87 -12.05 -0.71
CA GLU A 291 -6.86 -11.32 0.08
C GLU A 291 -6.22 -10.55 1.24
N PRO A 292 -6.57 -9.27 1.51
CA PRO A 292 -6.01 -8.51 2.62
C PRO A 292 -6.17 -9.21 3.98
N PHE A 293 -5.10 -9.27 4.77
CA PHE A 293 -5.07 -10.10 5.99
C PHE A 293 -5.99 -9.59 7.11
N ASN A 294 -6.35 -8.31 7.11
CA ASN A 294 -7.35 -7.77 8.04
C ASN A 294 -8.72 -8.49 7.95
N ARG A 295 -9.01 -9.12 6.80
CA ARG A 295 -10.23 -9.93 6.62
C ARG A 295 -10.21 -11.26 7.39
N TYR A 296 -9.04 -11.73 7.83
CA TYR A 296 -8.92 -12.92 8.67
C TYR A 296 -9.73 -12.75 9.97
N LEU A 297 -9.54 -11.64 10.68
CA LEU A 297 -10.31 -11.36 11.91
C LEU A 297 -11.76 -10.95 11.60
N ALA A 298 -11.98 -10.23 10.50
CA ALA A 298 -13.33 -9.85 10.09
C ALA A 298 -14.22 -11.09 9.82
N ALA A 299 -13.65 -12.19 9.31
CA ALA A 299 -14.37 -13.43 9.06
C ALA A 299 -15.00 -14.04 10.32
N SER A 300 -14.33 -13.92 11.48
CA SER A 300 -14.86 -14.40 12.77
C SER A 300 -15.75 -13.36 13.49
N GLY A 301 -15.98 -12.18 12.88
CA GLY A 301 -16.77 -11.09 13.46
C GLY A 301 -16.01 -10.26 14.50
N VAL A 302 -14.69 -10.42 14.62
CA VAL A 302 -13.86 -9.64 15.55
C VAL A 302 -13.54 -8.28 14.94
N SER A 303 -14.28 -7.25 15.35
CA SER A 303 -14.11 -5.87 14.89
C SER A 303 -13.44 -4.95 15.91
N GLU A 304 -13.40 -5.33 17.19
CA GLU A 304 -12.87 -4.51 18.27
C GLU A 304 -12.00 -5.32 19.25
N ILE A 305 -10.93 -4.67 19.74
CA ILE A 305 -10.12 -5.19 20.84
C ILE A 305 -10.76 -4.78 22.17
N THR A 306 -11.07 -5.77 23.01
CA THR A 306 -11.62 -5.62 24.35
C THR A 306 -10.63 -6.13 25.40
N PRO A 307 -10.79 -5.76 26.68
CA PRO A 307 -10.04 -6.39 27.79
C PRO A 307 -10.09 -7.91 27.83
N LEU A 308 -11.12 -8.52 27.22
CA LEU A 308 -11.33 -9.97 27.23
C LEU A 308 -10.62 -10.67 26.07
N ASN A 309 -10.63 -10.09 24.86
CA ASN A 309 -10.09 -10.74 23.65
C ASN A 309 -8.72 -10.22 23.20
N TRP A 310 -8.15 -9.19 23.84
CA TRP A 310 -6.95 -8.53 23.32
C TRP A 310 -5.74 -9.46 23.16
N ARG A 311 -5.58 -10.46 24.03
CA ARG A 311 -4.48 -11.44 23.95
C ARG A 311 -4.65 -12.31 22.72
N GLU A 312 -5.85 -12.85 22.52
CA GLU A 312 -6.23 -13.69 21.38
C GLU A 312 -6.09 -12.96 20.04
N VAL A 313 -6.24 -11.63 20.06
CA VAL A 313 -6.22 -10.78 18.85
C VAL A 313 -4.85 -10.19 18.56
N VAL A 314 -4.14 -9.67 19.56
CA VAL A 314 -2.92 -8.89 19.35
C VAL A 314 -1.66 -9.70 19.63
N THR A 315 -1.71 -10.64 20.55
CA THR A 315 -0.53 -11.42 20.93
C THR A 315 -0.50 -12.75 20.21
N HIS A 316 0.71 -13.26 20.01
CA HIS A 316 0.95 -14.49 19.27
C HIS A 316 0.49 -15.77 20.01
N ARG A 317 0.17 -15.69 21.30
CA ARG A 317 -0.32 -16.82 22.10
C ARG A 317 -1.79 -16.64 22.46
N SER A 318 -2.60 -17.62 22.08
CA SER A 318 -4.06 -17.60 22.28
C SER A 318 -4.46 -18.05 23.69
N ALA A 319 -3.56 -18.66 24.46
CA ALA A 319 -3.78 -19.01 25.85
C ALA A 319 -2.95 -18.13 26.79
N GLY A 320 -3.45 -17.89 28.01
CA GLY A 320 -2.71 -17.18 29.04
C GLY A 320 -1.32 -17.78 29.27
N HIS A 321 -0.29 -17.00 28.94
CA HIS A 321 1.01 -17.13 29.59
C HIS A 321 1.24 -15.84 30.38
N SER A 322 1.46 -16.00 31.68
CA SER A 322 1.20 -15.11 32.82
C SER A 322 1.01 -13.59 32.59
N THR A 323 0.24 -12.94 33.47
CA THR A 323 0.40 -11.48 33.70
C THR A 323 1.74 -11.12 34.36
N LYS A 324 2.55 -12.11 34.82
CA LYS A 324 3.88 -11.93 35.39
C LYS A 324 4.70 -13.23 35.30
N PHE A 325 5.73 -13.25 34.45
CA PHE A 325 6.97 -14.07 34.41
C PHE A 325 7.37 -14.31 32.93
N VAL A 326 8.61 -14.35 32.46
CA VAL A 326 10.00 -14.34 32.97
C VAL A 326 10.81 -13.49 31.96
N ARG A 327 11.91 -12.85 32.36
CA ARG A 327 12.90 -12.26 31.43
C ARG A 327 13.20 -13.20 30.24
N GLN A 328 12.59 -12.97 29.07
CA GLN A 328 13.07 -13.53 27.83
C GLN A 328 14.09 -12.57 27.20
N ARG A 329 15.36 -12.98 27.31
CA ARG A 329 16.57 -12.37 26.73
C ARG A 329 16.82 -10.91 27.17
N PRO A 330 18.05 -10.37 27.06
CA PRO A 330 18.41 -9.04 27.57
C PRO A 330 17.61 -7.86 27.01
N ASN A 331 16.75 -8.08 25.98
CA ASN A 331 16.09 -7.03 25.20
C ASN A 331 14.53 -7.04 25.23
N GLY A 332 13.86 -7.92 25.98
CA GLY A 332 12.48 -7.75 26.48
C GLY A 332 11.38 -7.21 25.54
N LYS A 333 11.27 -7.69 24.28
CA LYS A 333 10.14 -7.35 23.39
C LYS A 333 9.22 -8.56 23.20
N LEU A 334 7.94 -8.42 23.51
CA LEU A 334 6.90 -9.37 23.14
C LEU A 334 6.57 -9.21 21.65
N SER A 335 6.14 -10.27 20.99
CA SER A 335 5.72 -10.23 19.58
C SER A 335 4.21 -10.39 19.46
N GLY A 336 3.63 -9.75 18.44
CA GLY A 336 2.19 -9.78 18.22
C GLY A 336 1.81 -9.51 16.77
N ILE A 337 0.52 -9.58 16.48
CA ILE A 337 -0.09 -9.33 15.18
C ILE A 337 -1.22 -8.30 15.38
N CYS A 338 -1.10 -7.10 14.82
CA CYS A 338 -2.14 -6.08 14.94
C CYS A 338 -3.45 -6.51 14.25
N MET A 339 -4.57 -5.80 14.46
CA MET A 339 -5.86 -6.16 13.83
C MET A 339 -5.80 -6.25 12.30
N ASN A 340 -4.94 -5.46 11.66
CA ASN A 340 -4.79 -5.47 10.21
C ASN A 340 -3.88 -6.58 9.68
N GLY A 341 -3.24 -7.36 10.55
CA GLY A 341 -2.38 -8.47 10.11
C GLY A 341 -0.90 -8.17 10.04
N HIS A 342 -0.42 -7.12 10.69
CA HIS A 342 1.01 -6.79 10.68
C HIS A 342 1.70 -7.31 11.93
N ARG A 343 2.87 -7.90 11.77
CA ARG A 343 3.75 -8.20 12.89
C ARG A 343 4.15 -6.91 13.60
N ILE A 344 4.05 -6.93 14.92
CA ILE A 344 4.42 -5.83 15.80
C ILE A 344 5.28 -6.36 16.96
N HIS A 345 6.19 -5.50 17.43
CA HIS A 345 6.96 -5.74 18.64
C HIS A 345 6.41 -4.84 19.76
N LEU A 346 6.04 -5.46 20.87
CA LEU A 346 5.47 -4.82 22.06
C LEU A 346 6.55 -4.69 23.13
N TYR A 347 6.70 -3.52 23.72
CA TYR A 347 7.70 -3.22 24.74
C TYR A 347 7.05 -3.31 26.13
N ALA A 348 6.86 -4.55 26.63
CA ALA A 348 6.29 -4.90 27.94
C ALA A 348 4.87 -4.34 28.27
N TYR A 349 4.34 -4.76 29.42
CA TYR A 349 2.93 -4.73 29.87
C TYR A 349 2.07 -3.58 29.33
N VAL A 350 1.06 -3.97 28.54
CA VAL A 350 0.02 -3.10 28.02
C VAL A 350 -1.20 -3.16 28.94
N LYS A 351 -1.61 -2.03 29.51
CA LYS A 351 -2.90 -1.93 30.19
C LYS A 351 -4.01 -1.78 29.16
N VAL A 352 -4.94 -2.72 29.13
CA VAL A 352 -6.10 -2.64 28.23
C VAL A 352 -7.01 -1.49 28.65
N GLY A 353 -7.46 -0.67 27.71
CA GLY A 353 -8.36 0.47 27.95
C GLY A 353 -7.67 1.82 28.13
N GLU A 354 -6.37 1.85 28.47
CA GLU A 354 -5.55 3.04 28.21
C GLU A 354 -5.24 3.04 26.71
N ARG A 355 -5.61 4.09 25.97
CA ARG A 355 -5.18 4.32 24.57
C ARG A 355 -3.66 4.57 24.48
N SER A 356 -2.86 3.75 25.15
CA SER A 356 -1.41 3.85 25.16
C SER A 356 -0.88 3.33 23.83
N ASN A 357 -0.75 4.24 22.84
CA ASN A 357 0.30 4.28 21.82
C ASN A 357 0.78 2.99 21.11
N PHE A 358 -0.02 1.91 21.00
CA PHE A 358 0.30 0.78 20.12
C PHE A 358 0.01 1.14 18.68
N VAL A 359 0.94 1.89 18.12
CA VAL A 359 0.85 2.34 16.74
C VAL A 359 1.60 1.35 15.87
N CYS A 360 0.88 0.43 15.25
CA CYS A 360 1.46 -0.42 14.21
C CYS A 360 2.05 0.46 13.11
N ASN A 361 3.37 0.42 12.96
CA ASN A 361 4.08 1.24 11.98
C ASN A 361 3.63 0.96 10.53
N CYS A 362 3.11 -0.23 10.26
CA CYS A 362 2.49 -0.54 8.97
C CYS A 362 1.13 0.18 8.83
N CYS A 363 0.25 0.07 9.83
CA CYS A 363 -1.07 0.73 9.80
C CYS A 363 -0.99 2.25 9.63
N ILE A 364 -0.01 2.91 10.25
CA ILE A 364 0.17 4.37 10.09
C ILE A 364 1.06 4.75 8.90
N GLY A 365 1.41 3.79 8.03
CA GLY A 365 2.17 4.06 6.82
C GLY A 365 3.60 4.54 7.07
N ARG A 366 4.28 4.02 8.10
CA ARG A 366 5.73 4.17 8.33
C ARG A 366 6.55 3.01 7.77
N VAL A 367 5.99 1.81 7.70
CA VAL A 367 6.63 0.59 7.18
C VAL A 367 5.74 0.01 6.06
N ALA A 368 6.36 -0.33 4.93
CA ALA A 368 5.67 -0.95 3.80
C ALA A 368 5.54 -2.46 3.98
N VAL A 369 4.41 -2.99 3.57
CA VAL A 369 4.09 -4.42 3.49
C VAL A 369 3.54 -4.66 2.08
N ALA A 370 4.27 -5.45 1.30
CA ALA A 370 3.89 -5.78 -0.07
C ALA A 370 2.52 -6.46 -0.11
N GLY A 371 1.67 -6.09 -1.08
CA GLY A 371 0.32 -6.63 -1.21
C GLY A 371 -0.66 -6.11 -0.16
N ASP A 372 -0.33 -5.03 0.54
CA ASP A 372 -1.17 -4.43 1.57
C ASP A 372 -1.15 -2.89 1.50
N ASN A 373 -0.17 -2.24 2.15
CA ASN A 373 -0.11 -0.78 2.27
C ASN A 373 0.95 -0.14 1.36
N ASP A 374 1.60 -0.94 0.51
CA ASP A 374 2.59 -0.45 -0.44
C ASP A 374 1.93 0.32 -1.60
N ILE A 375 2.71 1.12 -2.33
CA ILE A 375 2.18 1.97 -3.41
C ILE A 375 1.65 1.16 -4.61
N THR A 376 2.10 -0.06 -4.85
CA THR A 376 1.57 -0.91 -5.93
C THR A 376 0.17 -1.42 -5.59
N SER A 377 -0.09 -1.66 -4.31
CA SER A 377 -1.40 -2.08 -3.79
C SER A 377 -2.37 -0.91 -3.64
N THR A 378 -1.92 0.21 -3.07
CA THR A 378 -2.79 1.36 -2.74
C THR A 378 -2.96 2.36 -3.89
N HIS A 379 -1.97 2.45 -4.80
CA HIS A 379 -1.94 3.42 -5.89
C HIS A 379 -1.40 2.79 -7.20
N PRO A 380 -2.00 1.69 -7.70
CA PRO A 380 -1.44 0.87 -8.78
C PRO A 380 -1.10 1.68 -10.03
N TYR A 381 -1.98 2.58 -10.47
CA TYR A 381 -1.74 3.43 -11.63
C TYR A 381 -0.48 4.31 -11.46
N ARG A 382 -0.29 4.89 -10.28
CA ARG A 382 0.85 5.80 -10.02
C ARG A 382 2.15 5.04 -9.77
N ALA A 383 2.06 3.83 -9.22
CA ALA A 383 3.21 2.95 -9.06
C ALA A 383 3.81 2.53 -10.40
N THR A 384 3.05 2.53 -11.51
CA THR A 384 3.60 2.28 -12.85
C THR A 384 4.66 3.29 -13.30
N TYR A 385 4.75 4.45 -12.63
CA TYR A 385 5.75 5.48 -12.93
C TYR A 385 7.05 5.24 -12.16
N PHE A 386 7.12 4.22 -11.30
CA PHE A 386 8.33 3.89 -10.57
C PHE A 386 9.43 3.44 -11.55
N ASP A 387 10.59 4.10 -11.51
CA ASP A 387 11.70 3.76 -12.39
C ASP A 387 12.66 2.79 -11.67
N GLU A 388 12.51 1.49 -11.91
CA GLU A 388 13.37 0.46 -11.28
C GLU A 388 14.85 0.66 -11.63
N THR A 389 15.15 1.06 -12.88
CA THR A 389 16.52 1.25 -13.35
C THR A 389 17.20 2.43 -12.68
N ALA A 390 16.44 3.49 -12.37
CA ALA A 390 16.94 4.69 -11.72
C ALA A 390 16.88 4.63 -10.18
N ASN A 391 16.38 3.54 -9.59
CA ASN A 391 16.33 3.33 -8.14
C ASN A 391 16.89 1.93 -7.76
N PRO A 392 18.18 1.67 -7.97
CA PRO A 392 18.77 0.38 -7.67
C PRO A 392 18.60 0.02 -6.18
N GLY A 393 18.17 -1.22 -5.92
CA GLY A 393 17.95 -1.72 -4.56
C GLY A 393 16.68 -1.24 -3.86
N VAL A 394 15.76 -0.58 -4.59
CA VAL A 394 14.44 -0.17 -4.07
C VAL A 394 13.37 -0.79 -4.95
N LYS A 395 12.41 -1.49 -4.35
CA LYS A 395 11.22 -1.95 -5.07
C LYS A 395 10.05 -1.02 -4.77
N ALA A 396 9.11 -0.90 -5.71
CA ALA A 396 7.87 -0.17 -5.48
C ALA A 396 7.08 -0.75 -4.28
N THR A 397 7.19 -2.06 -4.05
CA THR A 397 6.59 -2.76 -2.90
C THR A 397 7.20 -2.38 -1.54
N ASP A 398 8.35 -1.70 -1.52
CA ASP A 398 9.02 -1.26 -0.28
C ASP A 398 8.61 0.15 0.14
N LEU A 399 7.65 0.77 -0.57
CA LEU A 399 7.26 2.17 -0.40
C LEU A 399 5.82 2.29 0.03
N VAL A 400 5.60 3.05 1.10
CA VAL A 400 4.27 3.50 1.57
C VAL A 400 3.91 4.84 0.94
N ALA A 401 2.61 5.05 0.70
CA ALA A 401 2.11 6.27 0.07
C ALA A 401 2.47 7.55 0.84
N GLY A 402 2.61 7.49 2.17
CA GLY A 402 3.02 8.63 3.01
C GLY A 402 4.52 8.93 3.03
N SER A 403 5.35 8.15 2.33
CA SER A 403 6.82 8.23 2.45
C SER A 403 7.38 9.57 1.92
N GLY A 404 8.18 10.25 2.75
CA GLY A 404 8.91 11.46 2.35
C GLY A 404 10.16 11.17 1.50
N ARG A 405 10.48 9.90 1.20
CA ARG A 405 11.65 9.50 0.43
C ARG A 405 11.57 10.08 -0.98
N ARG A 406 12.61 10.79 -1.42
CA ARG A 406 12.77 11.24 -2.80
C ARG A 406 13.36 10.10 -3.64
N ILE A 407 12.66 9.72 -4.69
CA ILE A 407 13.07 8.68 -5.64
C ILE A 407 12.88 9.18 -7.07
N ASN A 408 13.45 8.46 -8.04
CA ASN A 408 13.29 8.75 -9.45
C ASN A 408 12.01 8.11 -10.00
N TRP A 409 11.22 8.89 -10.71
CA TRP A 409 10.03 8.44 -11.43
C TRP A 409 10.26 8.61 -12.92
N ARG A 410 9.51 7.85 -13.72
CA ARG A 410 9.48 7.98 -15.18
C ARG A 410 8.03 8.04 -15.63
N CYS A 411 7.67 9.08 -16.37
CA CYS A 411 6.30 9.19 -16.87
C CYS A 411 6.08 8.25 -18.08
N PRO A 412 4.84 8.03 -18.51
CA PRO A 412 4.53 7.23 -19.70
C PRO A 412 5.21 7.73 -20.99
N SER A 413 5.57 9.02 -21.06
CA SER A 413 6.33 9.62 -22.16
C SER A 413 7.85 9.43 -22.05
N GLY A 414 8.33 8.72 -21.02
CA GLY A 414 9.74 8.37 -20.84
C GLY A 414 10.59 9.41 -20.09
N HIS A 415 10.04 10.55 -19.69
CA HIS A 415 10.80 11.59 -18.99
C HIS A 415 11.08 11.21 -17.53
N PRO A 416 12.35 11.23 -17.08
CA PRO A 416 12.69 11.01 -15.69
C PRO A 416 12.43 12.27 -14.86
N PHE A 417 11.94 12.12 -13.63
CA PHE A 417 11.79 13.23 -12.69
C PHE A 417 11.91 12.75 -11.22
N PRO A 418 12.76 13.40 -10.39
CA PRO A 418 12.88 13.05 -8.98
C PRO A 418 11.75 13.69 -8.17
N ARG A 419 11.07 12.90 -7.33
CA ARG A 419 9.99 13.39 -6.46
C ARG A 419 9.84 12.55 -5.20
N GLN A 420 9.31 13.16 -4.13
CA GLN A 420 8.88 12.43 -2.94
C GLN A 420 7.73 11.47 -3.26
N VAL A 421 7.74 10.28 -2.67
CA VAL A 421 6.63 9.32 -2.82
C VAL A 421 5.30 9.93 -2.38
N SER A 422 5.26 10.59 -1.22
CA SER A 422 4.06 11.25 -0.72
C SER A 422 3.51 12.33 -1.63
N ALA A 423 4.38 13.13 -2.25
CA ALA A 423 3.96 14.13 -3.22
C ALA A 423 3.36 13.48 -4.49
N GLN A 424 3.96 12.38 -4.96
CA GLN A 424 3.45 11.62 -6.10
C GLN A 424 2.11 10.92 -5.78
N MET A 425 1.89 10.50 -4.53
CA MET A 425 0.67 9.80 -4.10
C MET A 425 -0.44 10.73 -3.59
N ARG A 426 -0.16 11.99 -3.25
CA ARG A 426 -1.21 12.94 -2.81
C ARG A 426 -1.96 13.59 -3.96
N VAL A 427 -1.26 14.00 -5.02
CA VAL A 427 -1.83 14.76 -6.13
C VAL A 427 -1.38 14.14 -7.44
N GLU A 428 -2.26 14.12 -8.44
CA GLU A 428 -1.90 13.75 -9.82
C GLU A 428 -1.07 14.90 -10.42
N VAL A 429 0.19 15.00 -10.01
CA VAL A 429 1.08 16.05 -10.49
C VAL A 429 1.76 15.53 -11.75
N ALA A 430 1.48 16.20 -12.86
CA ALA A 430 2.04 15.90 -14.16
C ALA A 430 3.58 15.86 -14.12
N CYS A 431 4.16 15.12 -15.06
CA CYS A 431 5.59 15.18 -15.30
C CYS A 431 5.96 16.64 -15.64
N PRO A 432 6.93 17.28 -14.94
CA PRO A 432 7.28 18.67 -15.18
C PRO A 432 7.63 18.95 -16.65
N LYS A 433 8.30 17.99 -17.32
CA LYS A 433 8.63 18.12 -18.73
C LYS A 433 7.40 18.04 -19.64
N CYS A 434 6.45 17.16 -19.32
CA CYS A 434 5.19 17.08 -20.07
C CYS A 434 4.33 18.33 -19.85
N GLU A 435 4.38 18.92 -18.66
CA GLU A 435 3.63 20.14 -18.33
C GLU A 435 4.23 21.36 -19.05
N GLU A 436 5.55 21.52 -19.05
CA GLU A 436 6.27 22.53 -19.85
C GLU A 436 5.89 22.43 -21.34
N LEU A 437 5.97 21.22 -21.92
CA LEU A 437 5.61 20.99 -23.32
C LEU A 437 4.12 21.22 -23.62
N ARG A 438 3.23 21.05 -22.63
CA ARG A 438 1.80 21.37 -22.76
C ARG A 438 1.55 22.87 -22.80
N PHE A 439 2.18 23.64 -21.92
CA PHE A 439 2.08 25.10 -21.92
C PHE A 439 2.64 25.72 -23.21
N GLU A 440 3.73 25.18 -23.75
CA GLU A 440 4.26 25.61 -25.05
C GLU A 440 3.33 25.30 -26.23
N ALA A 441 2.43 24.32 -26.09
CA ALA A 441 1.47 23.93 -27.12
C ALA A 441 0.19 24.80 -27.16
N GLU A 442 -0.21 25.47 -26.07
CA GLU A 442 -1.50 26.21 -26.07
C GLU A 442 -1.49 27.45 -27.00
N GLU A 443 -0.36 28.14 -27.20
CA GLU A 443 -0.24 29.25 -28.18
C GLU A 443 0.43 28.86 -29.50
N SER A 444 1.08 27.69 -29.58
CA SER A 444 1.87 27.27 -30.74
C SER A 444 1.52 25.88 -31.26
N SER A 445 0.34 25.35 -30.89
CA SER A 445 -0.15 24.07 -31.42
C SER A 445 -0.56 24.16 -32.89
N LEU A 446 -0.63 23.01 -33.56
CA LEU A 446 -1.15 22.93 -34.93
C LEU A 446 -2.60 23.40 -35.02
N ALA A 447 -3.43 23.09 -34.02
CA ALA A 447 -4.81 23.56 -33.95
C ALA A 447 -4.92 25.09 -33.84
N ALA A 448 -4.06 25.73 -33.05
CA ALA A 448 -4.05 27.18 -32.88
C ALA A 448 -3.43 27.91 -34.08
N GLY A 449 -2.34 27.38 -34.65
CA GLY A 449 -1.57 28.03 -35.71
C GLY A 449 -2.05 27.73 -37.14
N ALA A 450 -2.74 26.61 -37.38
CA ALA A 450 -3.25 26.23 -38.70
C ALA A 450 -4.52 25.35 -38.60
N PRO A 451 -5.70 25.95 -38.35
CA PRO A 451 -6.97 25.22 -38.22
C PRO A 451 -7.31 24.31 -39.41
N ALA A 452 -7.02 24.75 -40.64
CA ALA A 452 -7.23 23.96 -41.86
C ALA A 452 -6.31 22.73 -41.96
N ALA A 453 -5.13 22.78 -41.33
CA ALA A 453 -4.29 21.60 -41.21
C ALA A 453 -4.76 20.65 -40.10
N ALA A 454 -5.31 21.21 -39.02
CA ALA A 454 -5.90 20.43 -37.94
C ALA A 454 -7.18 19.69 -38.39
N SER A 455 -7.96 20.25 -39.31
CA SER A 455 -9.13 19.56 -39.91
C SER A 455 -8.74 18.39 -40.82
N GLU A 456 -7.53 18.42 -41.38
CA GLU A 456 -6.97 17.29 -42.14
C GLU A 456 -6.24 16.27 -41.23
N TRP A 457 -6.27 16.41 -39.90
CA TRP A 457 -5.61 15.47 -39.00
C TRP A 457 -6.24 14.08 -39.11
N HIS A 458 -5.44 13.05 -39.33
CA HIS A 458 -5.98 11.71 -39.52
C HIS A 458 -6.66 11.21 -38.22
N PRO A 459 -7.90 10.70 -38.27
CA PRO A 459 -8.70 10.43 -37.06
C PRO A 459 -8.14 9.33 -36.14
N THR A 460 -7.46 8.33 -36.70
CA THR A 460 -7.01 7.14 -35.94
C THR A 460 -5.52 6.81 -36.00
N LYS A 461 -4.73 7.42 -36.90
CA LYS A 461 -3.32 7.05 -37.13
C LYS A 461 -2.32 7.82 -36.27
N ASN A 462 -2.76 8.88 -35.58
CA ASN A 462 -1.91 9.65 -34.67
C ASN A 462 -2.26 9.33 -33.22
N ARG A 463 -1.24 9.21 -32.37
CA ARG A 463 -1.41 8.96 -30.93
C ARG A 463 -1.77 10.21 -30.13
N CYS A 464 -1.76 11.38 -30.76
CA CYS A 464 -2.04 12.68 -30.18
C CYS A 464 -3.06 13.46 -31.01
N LYS A 465 -3.67 14.46 -30.37
CA LYS A 465 -4.59 15.41 -30.98
C LYS A 465 -3.81 16.60 -31.56
N PRO A 466 -4.33 17.30 -32.58
CA PRO A 466 -3.64 18.43 -33.21
C PRO A 466 -3.39 19.62 -32.24
N ASN A 467 -4.14 19.74 -31.15
CA ASN A 467 -3.90 20.75 -30.10
C ASN A 467 -2.78 20.35 -29.12
N GLN A 468 -2.21 19.16 -29.23
CA GLN A 468 -1.10 18.66 -28.41
C GLN A 468 0.24 18.69 -29.16
N VAL A 469 0.27 19.21 -30.39
CA VAL A 469 1.42 19.15 -31.29
C VAL A 469 2.00 20.54 -31.49
N TYR A 470 3.23 20.76 -31.06
CA TYR A 470 3.96 22.01 -31.27
C TYR A 470 4.31 22.22 -32.75
N ALA A 471 3.72 23.22 -33.39
CA ALA A 471 3.77 23.37 -34.85
C ALA A 471 5.01 24.13 -35.36
N LYS A 472 5.66 24.96 -34.53
CA LYS A 472 6.65 25.94 -35.01
C LYS A 472 8.04 25.39 -35.35
N ASN A 473 8.38 24.15 -34.97
CA ASN A 473 9.67 23.54 -35.33
C ASN A 473 9.69 22.00 -35.22
N THR A 474 8.55 21.34 -35.33
CA THR A 474 8.53 19.88 -35.24
C THR A 474 9.12 19.23 -36.50
N LYS A 475 10.00 18.25 -36.27
CA LYS A 475 10.56 17.37 -37.31
C LYS A 475 9.81 16.04 -37.40
N GLU A 476 8.91 15.77 -36.45
CA GLU A 476 8.09 14.56 -36.42
C GLU A 476 7.04 14.58 -37.54
N LEU A 477 6.84 13.42 -38.17
CA LEU A 477 5.83 13.22 -39.20
C LEU A 477 4.53 12.75 -38.56
N PHE A 478 3.43 13.36 -39.00
CA PHE A 478 2.09 13.00 -38.58
C PHE A 478 1.25 12.62 -39.80
N TRP A 479 0.24 11.79 -39.57
CA TRP A 479 -0.70 11.36 -40.59
C TRP A 479 -1.81 12.40 -40.78
N PHE A 480 -2.05 12.77 -42.03
CA PHE A 480 -3.15 13.63 -42.45
C PHE A 480 -4.01 12.90 -43.47
N GLN A 481 -5.30 13.25 -43.49
CA GLN A 481 -6.25 12.82 -44.50
C GLN A 481 -6.89 14.08 -45.10
N CYS A 482 -6.71 14.29 -46.40
CA CYS A 482 -7.36 15.42 -47.07
C CYS A 482 -8.83 15.11 -47.40
N GLU A 483 -9.61 16.13 -47.78
CA GLU A 483 -11.03 15.99 -48.14
C GLU A 483 -11.30 15.01 -49.30
N ASN A 484 -10.30 14.76 -50.16
CA ASN A 484 -10.40 13.76 -51.23
C ASN A 484 -10.07 12.32 -50.76
N GLY A 485 -9.90 12.10 -49.46
CA GLY A 485 -9.65 10.78 -48.86
C GLY A 485 -8.21 10.27 -48.96
N HIS A 486 -7.26 11.09 -49.45
CA HIS A 486 -5.85 10.68 -49.49
C HIS A 486 -5.19 10.79 -48.12
N ASP A 487 -4.58 9.70 -47.69
CA ASP A 487 -3.71 9.66 -46.52
C ASP A 487 -2.28 10.03 -46.91
N TYR A 488 -1.66 10.92 -46.14
CA TYR A 488 -0.28 11.35 -46.38
C TYR A 488 0.41 11.81 -45.10
N GLU A 489 1.72 11.67 -45.06
CA GLU A 489 2.55 12.10 -43.93
C GLU A 489 3.16 13.48 -44.18
N SER A 490 3.16 14.33 -43.15
CA SER A 490 3.84 15.63 -43.19
C SER A 490 4.24 16.07 -41.78
N THR A 491 5.21 16.97 -41.67
CA THR A 491 5.48 17.64 -40.40
C THR A 491 4.43 18.73 -40.15
N ALA A 492 4.08 18.97 -38.88
CA ALA A 492 3.16 20.05 -38.53
C ALA A 492 3.70 21.44 -38.93
N TYR A 493 5.02 21.61 -38.95
CA TYR A 493 5.70 22.82 -39.45
C TYR A 493 5.42 23.08 -40.94
N ARG A 494 5.50 22.05 -41.80
CA ARG A 494 5.18 22.19 -43.23
C ARG A 494 3.71 22.53 -43.47
N ARG A 495 2.85 21.97 -42.62
CA ARG A 495 1.41 22.25 -42.64
C ARG A 495 1.08 23.69 -42.23
N LEU A 496 1.81 24.26 -41.27
CA LEU A 496 1.74 25.67 -40.91
C LEU A 496 2.05 26.58 -42.11
N GLY A 497 2.98 26.18 -42.98
CA GLY A 497 3.32 26.86 -44.23
C GLY A 497 2.31 26.68 -45.38
N GLY A 498 1.17 26.03 -45.16
CA GLY A 498 0.11 25.86 -46.16
C GLY A 498 0.37 24.76 -47.21
N LEU A 499 1.31 23.85 -46.97
CA LEU A 499 1.63 22.75 -47.89
C LEU A 499 0.65 21.59 -47.72
N GLY A 500 -0.27 21.47 -48.70
CA GLY A 500 -1.35 20.48 -48.86
C GLY A 500 -0.92 19.03 -49.15
N CYS A 501 -1.90 18.12 -49.22
CA CYS A 501 -1.73 16.77 -49.78
C CYS A 501 -1.01 16.82 -51.15
N THR A 502 0.07 16.06 -51.29
CA THR A 502 0.89 16.02 -52.51
C THR A 502 0.26 15.20 -53.62
N GLN A 503 -0.64 14.27 -53.27
CA GLN A 503 -1.35 13.37 -54.18
C GLN A 503 -2.49 14.07 -54.94
N CYS A 504 -3.00 15.21 -54.44
CA CYS A 504 -4.02 15.99 -55.15
C CYS A 504 -3.46 16.69 -56.42
N PRO A 505 -4.19 16.67 -57.56
CA PRO A 505 -3.77 17.30 -58.81
C PRO A 505 -3.46 18.79 -58.66
N LYS A 506 -2.39 19.27 -59.32
CA LYS A 506 -1.86 20.65 -59.15
C LYS A 506 -2.86 21.76 -59.52
N LYS A 507 -3.87 21.50 -60.36
CA LYS A 507 -4.87 22.51 -60.79
C LYS A 507 -5.87 22.93 -59.69
N GLY A 508 -5.98 22.21 -58.57
CA GLY A 508 -6.86 22.59 -57.44
C GLY A 508 -6.16 23.36 -56.32
N ARG A 509 -4.87 23.69 -56.44
CA ARG A 509 -4.06 24.23 -55.35
C ARG A 509 -4.16 25.76 -55.14
N ALA A 510 -5.10 26.48 -55.74
CA ALA A 510 -5.15 27.95 -55.60
C ALA A 510 -6.55 28.55 -55.41
N GLU A 511 -7.62 27.91 -55.87
CA GLU A 511 -8.97 28.53 -55.90
C GLU A 511 -9.82 28.25 -54.66
N SER A 512 -9.61 27.14 -53.95
CA SER A 512 -10.22 26.90 -52.62
C SER A 512 -9.46 27.58 -51.47
N ARG A 513 -8.34 28.26 -51.75
CA ARG A 513 -7.35 28.71 -50.75
C ARG A 513 -7.46 30.17 -50.30
N LYS A 514 -8.54 30.88 -50.65
CA LYS A 514 -8.74 32.25 -50.19
C LYS A 514 -10.07 32.35 -49.45
N PRO A 515 -10.07 32.84 -48.20
CA PRO A 515 -11.28 32.98 -47.41
C PRO A 515 -12.29 33.85 -48.16
N LEU A 516 -13.57 33.54 -47.96
CA LEU A 516 -14.64 34.33 -48.54
C LEU A 516 -14.57 35.74 -47.94
N LEU A 517 -14.82 36.76 -48.76
CA LEU A 517 -14.64 38.14 -48.32
C LEU A 517 -15.55 38.44 -47.12
N TYR A 518 -16.77 37.88 -47.10
CA TYR A 518 -17.72 38.07 -46.02
C TYR A 518 -17.23 37.54 -44.67
N GLU A 519 -16.42 36.47 -44.63
CA GLU A 519 -15.90 35.89 -43.39
C GLU A 519 -14.96 36.86 -42.68
N SER A 520 -14.27 37.72 -43.44
CA SER A 520 -13.33 38.70 -42.89
C SER A 520 -13.86 40.13 -42.86
N ARG A 521 -14.82 40.49 -43.73
CA ARG A 521 -15.29 41.87 -43.97
C ARG A 521 -16.78 41.92 -44.40
N PRO A 522 -17.72 41.51 -43.52
CA PRO A 522 -19.15 41.56 -43.84
C PRO A 522 -19.67 42.99 -44.03
N ASP A 523 -18.97 44.00 -43.48
CA ASP A 523 -19.27 45.42 -43.61
C ASP A 523 -19.27 45.93 -45.06
N LEU A 524 -18.52 45.26 -45.95
CA LEU A 524 -18.44 45.63 -47.36
C LEU A 524 -19.64 45.18 -48.19
N LYS A 525 -20.52 44.32 -47.65
CA LYS A 525 -21.76 43.90 -48.32
C LYS A 525 -22.64 45.11 -48.67
N ALA A 526 -22.67 46.11 -47.80
CA ALA A 526 -23.44 47.33 -48.01
C ALA A 526 -22.94 48.20 -49.18
N GLU A 527 -21.77 47.89 -49.74
CA GLU A 527 -21.21 48.57 -50.91
C GLU A 527 -21.16 47.68 -52.16
N TRP A 528 -21.73 46.48 -52.05
CA TRP A 528 -21.85 45.53 -53.13
C TRP A 528 -23.17 45.72 -53.87
N ASP A 529 -23.11 45.65 -55.18
CA ASP A 529 -24.25 45.79 -56.06
C ASP A 529 -24.18 44.66 -57.10
N PRO A 530 -25.04 43.64 -57.01
CA PRO A 530 -25.03 42.51 -57.93
C PRO A 530 -25.26 42.93 -59.38
N GLU A 531 -26.07 43.96 -59.65
CA GLU A 531 -26.33 44.43 -61.02
C GLU A 531 -25.08 45.05 -61.65
N LEU A 532 -24.22 45.69 -60.84
CA LEU A 532 -22.94 46.21 -61.32
C LEU A 532 -21.87 45.13 -61.54
N ASN A 533 -22.09 43.90 -61.08
CA ASN A 533 -21.12 42.81 -61.10
C ASN A 533 -21.73 41.53 -61.71
N ASP A 534 -22.53 41.68 -62.77
CA ASP A 534 -23.06 40.59 -63.59
C ASP A 534 -23.87 39.53 -62.79
N GLY A 535 -24.58 39.97 -61.75
CA GLY A 535 -25.42 39.11 -60.90
C GLY A 535 -24.67 38.37 -59.80
N LEU A 536 -23.36 38.58 -59.63
CA LEU A 536 -22.55 37.91 -58.61
C LEU A 536 -22.97 38.33 -57.19
N LEU A 537 -23.27 37.36 -56.32
CA LEU A 537 -23.63 37.63 -54.93
C LEU A 537 -22.39 37.93 -54.08
N PHE A 538 -22.54 38.78 -53.05
CA PHE A 538 -21.41 39.17 -52.18
C PHE A 538 -20.81 37.96 -51.44
N GLU A 539 -21.65 37.00 -51.09
CA GLU A 539 -21.33 35.76 -50.42
C GLU A 539 -20.38 34.87 -51.25
N GLU A 540 -20.37 35.06 -52.57
CA GLU A 540 -19.55 34.31 -53.52
C GLU A 540 -18.20 35.00 -53.78
N VAL A 541 -18.02 36.24 -53.30
CA VAL A 541 -16.81 37.03 -53.53
C VAL A 541 -15.67 36.55 -52.64
N ARG A 542 -14.59 36.06 -53.25
CA ARG A 542 -13.35 35.70 -52.54
C ARG A 542 -12.41 36.88 -52.37
N ARG A 543 -11.60 36.89 -51.30
CA ARG A 543 -10.56 37.90 -51.08
C ARG A 543 -9.40 37.71 -52.07
N THR A 544 -9.54 38.27 -53.26
CA THR A 544 -8.54 38.19 -54.34
C THR A 544 -7.76 39.48 -54.54
N VAL A 545 -6.55 39.35 -55.12
CA VAL A 545 -5.63 40.45 -55.44
C VAL A 545 -5.66 40.83 -56.92
N ASN A 546 -6.25 39.99 -57.78
CA ASN A 546 -6.14 40.11 -59.23
C ASN A 546 -7.49 40.35 -59.94
N VAL A 547 -8.62 40.14 -59.28
CA VAL A 547 -9.95 40.38 -59.87
C VAL A 547 -10.50 41.69 -59.34
N VAL A 548 -10.97 42.55 -60.25
CA VAL A 548 -11.51 43.88 -59.96
C VAL A 548 -13.03 43.82 -60.01
N TYR A 549 -13.68 44.41 -59.02
CA TYR A 549 -15.13 44.53 -58.94
C TYR A 549 -15.56 46.00 -58.81
N LYS A 550 -16.82 46.28 -59.14
CA LYS A 550 -17.43 47.59 -58.98
C LYS A 550 -18.09 47.69 -57.60
N TRP A 551 -17.68 48.71 -56.84
CA TRP A 551 -18.16 48.99 -55.49
C TRP A 551 -18.91 50.32 -55.49
N ARG A 552 -20.15 50.34 -54.98
CA ARG A 552 -20.97 51.54 -54.85
C ARG A 552 -20.99 51.96 -53.38
N CYS A 553 -20.39 53.10 -53.04
CA CYS A 553 -20.45 53.57 -51.65
C CYS A 553 -21.84 54.12 -51.31
N ARG A 554 -22.15 54.30 -50.01
CA ARG A 554 -23.43 54.86 -49.53
C ARG A 554 -23.80 56.23 -50.12
N ASN A 555 -22.82 57.01 -50.58
CA ASN A 555 -23.04 58.30 -51.25
C ASN A 555 -23.17 58.15 -52.78
N GLY A 556 -23.44 56.95 -53.29
CA GLY A 556 -23.68 56.65 -54.71
C GLY A 556 -22.43 56.57 -55.60
N HIS A 557 -21.22 56.83 -55.09
CA HIS A 557 -20.01 56.80 -55.91
C HIS A 557 -19.57 55.37 -56.24
N ILE A 558 -19.39 55.08 -57.53
CA ILE A 558 -18.88 53.80 -58.02
C ILE A 558 -17.35 53.85 -58.16
N SER A 559 -16.67 52.78 -57.74
CA SER A 559 -15.23 52.61 -57.96
C SER A 559 -14.86 51.17 -58.30
N GLU A 560 -13.93 51.01 -59.24
CA GLU A 560 -13.41 49.71 -59.68
C GLU A 560 -12.15 49.35 -58.90
N LYS A 561 -12.23 48.32 -58.06
CA LYS A 561 -11.12 47.86 -57.20
C LYS A 561 -11.16 46.36 -56.97
N THR A 562 -9.99 45.78 -56.75
CA THR A 562 -9.90 44.43 -56.20
C THR A 562 -10.40 44.41 -54.76
N PRO A 563 -10.98 43.29 -54.27
CA PRO A 563 -11.40 43.16 -52.86
C PRO A 563 -10.30 43.53 -51.90
N HIS A 564 -9.07 43.05 -52.14
CA HIS A 564 -7.90 43.40 -51.33
C HIS A 564 -7.67 44.92 -51.30
N LYS A 565 -7.69 45.61 -52.45
CA LYS A 565 -7.53 47.08 -52.49
C LYS A 565 -8.71 47.80 -51.85
N ARG A 566 -9.94 47.29 -51.97
CA ARG A 566 -11.13 47.89 -51.33
C ARG A 566 -11.02 47.82 -49.81
N VAL A 567 -10.61 46.69 -49.23
CA VAL A 567 -10.40 46.51 -47.78
C VAL A 567 -9.52 47.61 -47.18
N PHE A 568 -8.44 47.98 -47.88
CA PHE A 568 -7.47 48.97 -47.40
C PHE A 568 -7.70 50.40 -47.91
N LYS A 569 -8.37 50.58 -49.05
CA LYS A 569 -8.60 51.87 -49.69
C LYS A 569 -10.08 52.05 -50.02
N GLY A 570 -10.82 52.71 -49.14
CA GLY A 570 -12.23 53.06 -49.37
C GLY A 570 -12.44 54.07 -50.52
N CYS A 571 -13.68 54.51 -50.74
CA CYS A 571 -14.01 55.54 -51.74
C CYS A 571 -13.11 56.77 -51.61
N LYS A 572 -12.47 57.22 -52.69
CA LYS A 572 -11.56 58.38 -52.63
C LYS A 572 -12.33 59.71 -52.44
N ARG A 573 -13.57 59.78 -52.95
CA ARG A 573 -14.42 60.98 -52.91
C ARG A 573 -15.03 61.28 -51.54
N CYS A 574 -15.04 60.34 -50.60
CA CYS A 574 -15.66 60.51 -49.28
C CYS A 574 -14.63 60.69 -48.13
N ARG A 575 -13.36 61.02 -48.43
CA ARG A 575 -12.25 60.96 -47.44
C ARG A 575 -12.51 62.00 -46.32
N GLY A 576 -12.48 61.59 -45.05
CA GLY A 576 -12.66 62.49 -43.89
C GLY A 576 -14.07 62.60 -43.28
N ARG A 577 -15.09 61.93 -43.85
CA ARG A 577 -16.43 61.81 -43.25
C ARG A 577 -16.65 60.40 -42.68
N LEU A 578 -17.46 60.27 -41.61
CA LEU A 578 -17.77 59.00 -40.93
C LEU A 578 -18.37 58.00 -41.93
N ARG A 579 -17.74 56.83 -42.06
CA ARG A 579 -18.20 55.73 -42.94
C ARG A 579 -18.71 54.53 -42.16
N SER A 580 -18.18 54.30 -40.96
CA SER A 580 -18.59 53.33 -39.95
C SER A 580 -17.66 53.47 -38.73
N GLY A 581 -18.16 53.26 -37.51
CA GLY A 581 -17.40 53.38 -36.25
C GLY A 581 -17.85 54.55 -35.38
N LYS A 582 -17.27 54.68 -34.17
CA LYS A 582 -17.56 55.76 -33.22
C LYS A 582 -17.09 57.11 -33.77
N SER A 583 -17.99 58.09 -33.81
CA SER A 583 -17.73 59.47 -34.19
C SER A 583 -16.95 60.25 -33.13
N VAL A 584 -16.60 61.50 -33.41
CA VAL A 584 -16.02 62.41 -32.41
C VAL A 584 -16.99 62.65 -31.25
N ALA A 585 -18.30 62.74 -31.53
CA ALA A 585 -19.32 62.83 -30.48
C ALA A 585 -19.37 61.57 -29.61
N ASP A 586 -19.24 60.38 -30.22
CA ASP A 586 -19.26 59.11 -29.48
C ASP A 586 -18.00 58.89 -28.64
N ASN A 587 -16.84 59.32 -29.12
CA ASN A 587 -15.57 59.13 -28.43
C ASN A 587 -15.32 60.19 -27.35
N TYR A 588 -15.85 61.41 -27.51
CA TYR A 588 -15.57 62.54 -26.62
C TYR A 588 -16.82 63.36 -26.29
N PRO A 589 -17.91 62.77 -25.76
CA PRO A 589 -19.19 63.45 -25.58
C PRO A 589 -19.09 64.67 -24.66
N LEU A 590 -18.27 64.60 -23.61
CA LEU A 590 -18.07 65.71 -22.68
C LEU A 590 -17.31 66.89 -23.31
N ILE A 591 -16.38 66.64 -24.24
CA ILE A 591 -15.66 67.71 -24.95
C ILE A 591 -16.56 68.32 -26.02
N VAL A 592 -17.31 67.48 -26.73
CA VAL A 592 -18.29 67.92 -27.75
C VAL A 592 -19.42 68.74 -27.14
N SER A 593 -19.76 68.57 -25.86
CA SER A 593 -20.75 69.45 -25.19
C SER A 593 -20.35 70.94 -25.17
N GLU A 594 -19.05 71.26 -25.35
CA GLU A 594 -18.55 72.63 -25.47
C GLU A 594 -18.33 73.06 -26.93
N TRP A 595 -18.82 72.31 -27.91
CA TRP A 595 -18.73 72.68 -29.33
C TRP A 595 -19.58 73.92 -29.62
N ASP A 596 -19.01 74.93 -30.30
CA ASP A 596 -19.78 76.11 -30.73
C ASP A 596 -20.40 75.86 -32.11
N GLU A 597 -21.66 75.39 -32.12
CA GLU A 597 -22.42 75.08 -33.35
C GLU A 597 -22.64 76.30 -34.26
N THR A 598 -22.60 77.52 -33.71
CA THR A 598 -22.80 78.74 -34.51
C THR A 598 -21.55 79.14 -35.30
N ARG A 599 -20.36 78.70 -34.85
CA ARG A 599 -19.07 79.07 -35.44
C ARG A 599 -18.39 77.94 -36.19
N ASN A 600 -18.82 76.70 -36.00
CA ASN A 600 -18.26 75.56 -36.70
C ASN A 600 -19.26 74.99 -37.71
N PRO A 601 -18.92 74.97 -39.01
CA PRO A 601 -19.79 74.39 -40.03
C PRO A 601 -19.86 72.86 -40.01
N GLN A 602 -19.03 72.19 -39.20
CA GLN A 602 -18.98 70.74 -39.07
C GLN A 602 -19.83 70.23 -37.90
N THR A 603 -20.45 69.06 -38.09
CA THR A 603 -21.18 68.34 -37.05
C THR A 603 -20.30 67.23 -36.47
N PRO A 604 -19.87 67.27 -35.20
CA PRO A 604 -18.94 66.28 -34.64
C PRO A 604 -19.37 64.81 -34.77
N SER A 605 -20.68 64.54 -34.83
CA SER A 605 -21.23 63.20 -35.05
C SER A 605 -20.95 62.64 -36.45
N ASP A 606 -20.65 63.48 -37.44
CA ASP A 606 -20.40 63.07 -38.82
C ASP A 606 -18.91 62.82 -39.13
N HIS A 607 -18.06 62.94 -38.13
CA HIS A 607 -16.61 62.85 -38.27
C HIS A 607 -16.02 61.79 -37.35
N ILE A 608 -15.06 61.02 -37.86
CA ILE A 608 -14.25 60.08 -37.04
C ILE A 608 -13.19 60.80 -36.21
N ASP A 609 -12.74 61.96 -36.67
CA ASP A 609 -11.70 62.77 -36.04
C ASP A 609 -11.80 64.22 -36.56
N LEU A 610 -11.34 65.19 -35.77
CA LEU A 610 -11.31 66.62 -36.05
C LEU A 610 -9.91 67.16 -35.76
N LYS A 611 -9.02 67.03 -36.75
CA LYS A 611 -7.59 67.38 -36.62
C LYS A 611 -7.32 68.88 -36.62
N GLU A 612 -8.26 69.66 -37.15
CA GLU A 612 -8.14 71.10 -37.27
C GLU A 612 -8.60 71.82 -35.99
N LYS A 613 -8.33 73.12 -35.92
CA LYS A 613 -8.82 73.96 -34.82
C LYS A 613 -10.29 74.28 -35.06
N HIS A 614 -11.07 74.17 -34.00
CA HIS A 614 -12.49 74.51 -34.00
C HIS A 614 -12.81 75.42 -32.82
N TRP A 615 -13.95 76.08 -32.90
CA TRP A 615 -14.43 76.97 -31.85
C TRP A 615 -15.14 76.19 -30.75
N TRP A 616 -14.75 76.44 -29.50
CA TRP A 616 -15.33 75.81 -28.32
C TRP A 616 -15.81 76.89 -27.37
N ARG A 617 -16.98 76.72 -26.77
CA ARG A 617 -17.56 77.61 -25.78
C ARG A 617 -17.67 76.88 -24.45
N CYS A 618 -16.92 77.34 -23.46
CA CYS A 618 -16.94 76.75 -22.14
C CYS A 618 -18.31 76.87 -21.48
N LYS A 619 -18.84 75.79 -20.89
CA LYS A 619 -20.16 75.84 -20.24
C LYS A 619 -20.17 76.59 -18.91
N LYS A 620 -19.02 76.66 -18.21
CA LYS A 620 -18.90 77.31 -16.90
C LYS A 620 -18.91 78.84 -16.99
N ALA A 621 -18.07 79.40 -17.86
CA ALA A 621 -17.82 80.84 -17.94
C ALA A 621 -18.00 81.42 -19.36
N SER A 622 -18.54 80.63 -20.31
CA SER A 622 -18.78 81.03 -21.71
C SER A 622 -17.55 81.50 -22.51
N HIS A 623 -16.34 81.28 -21.98
CA HIS A 623 -15.08 81.53 -22.69
C HIS A 623 -15.04 80.83 -24.04
N ILE A 624 -14.70 81.58 -25.09
CA ILE A 624 -14.62 81.08 -26.47
C ILE A 624 -13.16 80.83 -26.83
N ARG A 625 -12.84 79.63 -27.29
CA ARG A 625 -11.47 79.23 -27.67
C ARG A 625 -11.40 78.54 -29.01
N PHE A 626 -10.36 78.86 -29.78
CA PHE A 626 -10.06 78.22 -31.06
C PHE A 626 -8.91 77.22 -30.90
N ALA A 627 -9.23 75.92 -30.82
CA ALA A 627 -8.27 74.87 -30.48
C ALA A 627 -8.62 73.53 -31.15
N THR A 628 -7.64 72.63 -31.25
CA THR A 628 -7.88 71.26 -31.74
C THR A 628 -8.52 70.40 -30.64
N ILE A 629 -9.22 69.35 -31.03
CA ILE A 629 -9.79 68.41 -30.05
C ILE A 629 -8.72 67.73 -29.19
N TRP A 630 -7.53 67.49 -29.76
CA TRP A 630 -6.38 66.95 -29.01
C TRP A 630 -5.96 67.90 -27.89
N THR A 631 -5.80 69.19 -28.16
CA THR A 631 -5.44 70.18 -27.13
C THR A 631 -6.48 70.20 -26.03
N ARG A 632 -7.77 70.16 -26.38
CA ARG A 632 -8.89 70.16 -25.43
C ARG A 632 -8.88 68.95 -24.50
N ARG A 633 -8.49 67.77 -25.01
CA ARG A 633 -8.30 66.54 -24.21
C ARG A 633 -7.15 66.70 -23.21
N VAL A 634 -6.01 67.23 -23.67
CA VAL A 634 -4.80 67.38 -22.84
C VAL A 634 -4.99 68.45 -21.76
N THR A 635 -5.64 69.57 -22.08
CA THR A 635 -5.90 70.65 -21.11
C THR A 635 -7.05 70.33 -20.16
N ARG A 636 -7.75 69.21 -20.39
CA ARG A 636 -8.91 68.74 -19.62
C ARG A 636 -10.00 69.80 -19.50
N GLY A 637 -10.31 70.49 -20.59
CA GLY A 637 -11.28 71.59 -20.65
C GLY A 637 -10.66 72.97 -20.90
N CYS A 638 -11.40 74.04 -20.59
CA CYS A 638 -11.00 75.42 -20.91
C CYS A 638 -9.79 75.88 -20.08
N PRO A 639 -8.65 76.28 -20.70
CA PRO A 639 -7.46 76.69 -19.95
C PRO A 639 -7.59 78.03 -19.22
N GLU A 640 -8.61 78.83 -19.51
CA GLU A 640 -8.91 80.08 -18.78
C GLU A 640 -9.67 79.85 -17.49
N CYS A 641 -10.29 78.68 -17.31
CA CYS A 641 -10.93 78.33 -16.05
C CYS A 641 -9.88 77.77 -15.07
N PRO A 642 -10.06 77.94 -13.74
CA PRO A 642 -9.33 77.20 -12.72
C PRO A 642 -9.36 75.69 -13.02
N LYS A 643 -8.29 74.95 -12.71
CA LYS A 643 -8.14 73.54 -13.13
C LYS A 643 -9.27 72.65 -12.60
N GLU A 644 -9.74 72.95 -11.40
CA GLU A 644 -10.85 72.33 -10.67
C GLU A 644 -12.22 72.53 -11.34
N ASP A 645 -12.38 73.61 -12.12
CA ASP A 645 -13.63 73.93 -12.83
C ASP A 645 -13.66 73.43 -14.28
N ARG A 646 -12.60 72.79 -14.75
CA ARG A 646 -12.51 72.31 -16.13
C ARG A 646 -13.16 70.93 -16.27
N ILE A 647 -13.74 70.67 -17.44
CA ILE A 647 -14.34 69.38 -17.78
C ILE A 647 -13.26 68.28 -17.83
N ALA A 648 -13.11 67.54 -16.73
CA ALA A 648 -12.16 66.44 -16.63
C ALA A 648 -12.66 65.18 -17.39
N TYR A 649 -11.81 64.64 -18.26
CA TYR A 649 -12.01 63.32 -18.88
C TYR A 649 -10.94 62.36 -18.35
N GLY A 650 -11.35 61.19 -17.84
CA GLY A 650 -10.47 60.18 -17.26
C GLY A 650 -9.48 59.61 -18.28
N LEU A 651 -8.21 59.47 -17.88
CA LEU A 651 -7.20 58.73 -18.65
C LEU A 651 -7.09 57.34 -18.05
N GLU A 652 -7.65 56.32 -18.70
CA GLU A 652 -7.12 54.97 -18.53
C GLU A 652 -5.78 54.89 -19.28
N LYS A 653 -4.74 54.47 -18.56
CA LYS A 653 -3.39 54.30 -19.09
C LYS A 653 -3.35 53.11 -20.04
N GLY A 654 -2.93 53.35 -21.29
CA GLY A 654 -2.36 52.32 -22.16
C GLY A 654 -3.16 52.03 -23.42
N THR A 655 -2.86 52.77 -24.50
CA THR A 655 -2.70 52.29 -25.89
C THR A 655 -2.37 53.52 -26.75
N PHE A 656 -1.25 53.43 -27.47
CA PHE A 656 -0.84 54.40 -28.50
C PHE A 656 -1.71 54.27 -29.75
#